data_AF-A0A9E7I4Y1-F1
#
_entry.id   AF-A0A9E7I4Y1-F1
#
_cell.length_a   1.000
_cell.length_b   1.000
_cell.length_c   1.000
_cell.angle_alpha   90.00
_cell.angle_beta   90.00
_cell.angle_gamma   90.00
#
_symmetry.space_group_name_H-M   'P 1'
#
loop_
_entity.id
_entity.type
_entity.pdbx_description
1 polymer ?
#
loop_
_entity_poly.entity_id
_entity_poly.type
_entity_poly.pdbx_seq_one_letter_code
_entity_poly.pdbx_strand_id
1 'polypeptide(L)'
;MMAKVHPNSAVPSLELPRLATCGNAAGRKESTAVLTVWRKSLLFGCNGFTVFDAEGNLAFRVDVYGSGTPEDLVLMDAAGKPLLTVRRKKLSLGEKWVIYGGEDAGNPIYVVKRHVTLLPSKAAAAAIAHVAQCRGGGPGYEVEGSYSRRSCTVYDERRLVVAEVRPKEAVGGVAFGGDVFRLVVHSDLNACLAMGILITLDQIILEGKNGIFFCGSETCEFEVFGVMGSSDFSWKLADHPKLPKGKTVAVVVLDGWGEANPDEYNCIHVAQTPTMDSLKQGAPERWRLVRAHGTAVGLPTEDDMGNSEVGHNALGAGRIYAQGAKLVDLALASGKIYEGEGFKYIKESFDQGTLHLIGLLSDGGVHSRLDQLQLLLKGSSENGAKRIRVHILTDGRDVLDGSSVGFVETLESDLATLREKGIDAQIASGGGRMYVTMDRYENDWDVVKRGWDAQVLGEAPYKFRSAVEAVKKLREEPKANDQYLPPFVIVDESGKAVGPIVDGDAVVTFNFRADRMVMIAKALEYEDFDKFDRVRFPKIRYAGMLQYDGELKLPSKYLVSPPEIERTSGEYLVHNGVRTFACSETVKFGHVTFFWNGNRSGCFDATMEEYVEIPSDSGITFNVQPKMKALEIAEKARDAILGRKFDQVRVNLPNGDMVGHTGDIEATVVACKAADEAVKIILDAIQQVGGIYVVTADHGNAEDMVKRNKTGQPQLDKAGNIQILTSHTLQPVPIAIGGPGLAPGVRFRNDVPDGGLANVAATVMNLHGFEAPSDYEPTLVEVLLDD
;
A
#
# COMPACT_ATOMS: atom_id res chain seq x y z
N MET A 1 -24.13 11.34 -30.28
CA MET A 1 -24.25 10.00 -30.86
C MET A 1 -22.93 9.60 -31.51
N MET A 2 -22.19 8.69 -30.89
CA MET A 2 -21.34 7.69 -31.57
C MET A 2 -21.22 6.52 -30.60
N ALA A 3 -21.42 5.29 -31.08
CA ALA A 3 -21.46 4.09 -30.24
C ALA A 3 -20.08 3.42 -30.17
N LYS A 4 -19.79 2.74 -29.05
CA LYS A 4 -18.76 1.70 -28.98
C LYS A 4 -19.43 0.34 -29.09
N VAL A 5 -18.80 -0.57 -29.83
CA VAL A 5 -19.30 -1.91 -30.14
C VAL A 5 -18.89 -2.87 -29.02
N HIS A 6 -19.83 -3.70 -28.54
CA HIS A 6 -19.53 -4.82 -27.65
C HIS A 6 -19.20 -6.09 -28.48
N PRO A 7 -18.21 -6.90 -28.10
CA PRO A 7 -18.02 -8.22 -28.67
C PRO A 7 -19.13 -9.16 -28.16
N ASN A 8 -20.02 -9.58 -29.07
CA ASN A 8 -21.04 -10.58 -28.76
C ASN A 8 -20.43 -11.98 -28.63
N SER A 9 -20.66 -12.64 -27.50
CA SER A 9 -20.96 -14.07 -27.48
C SER A 9 -22.29 -14.26 -26.73
N ALA A 10 -23.29 -14.80 -27.42
CA ALA A 10 -24.64 -14.90 -26.88
C ALA A 10 -24.75 -16.12 -25.94
N VAL A 11 -24.97 -15.87 -24.66
CA VAL A 11 -25.54 -16.84 -23.73
C VAL A 11 -27.07 -16.65 -23.75
N PRO A 12 -27.89 -17.71 -23.82
CA PRO A 12 -29.35 -17.55 -23.87
C PRO A 12 -29.87 -16.85 -22.62
N SER A 13 -30.72 -15.85 -22.80
CA SER A 13 -31.44 -15.22 -21.69
C SER A 13 -32.46 -16.18 -21.10
N LEU A 14 -32.11 -16.86 -20.01
CA LEU A 14 -33.12 -17.42 -19.11
C LEU A 14 -33.80 -16.25 -18.37
N GLU A 15 -35.11 -16.13 -18.51
CA GLU A 15 -35.90 -15.30 -17.60
C GLU A 15 -35.79 -15.90 -16.19
N LEU A 16 -35.14 -15.17 -15.28
CA LEU A 16 -35.30 -15.41 -13.85
C LEU A 16 -36.79 -15.31 -13.48
N PRO A 17 -37.31 -16.14 -12.55
CA PRO A 17 -38.65 -15.97 -12.02
C PRO A 17 -38.83 -14.54 -11.54
N ARG A 18 -39.87 -13.85 -12.01
CA ARG A 18 -40.06 -12.40 -11.80
C ARG A 18 -39.94 -12.02 -10.33
N LEU A 19 -38.79 -11.47 -9.95
CA LEU A 19 -38.63 -10.71 -8.72
C LEU A 19 -39.56 -9.49 -8.82
N ALA A 20 -40.63 -9.49 -8.03
CA ALA A 20 -41.66 -8.47 -8.08
C ALA A 20 -41.03 -7.10 -7.78
N THR A 21 -41.05 -6.22 -8.78
CA THR A 21 -40.72 -4.81 -8.64
C THR A 21 -41.64 -4.15 -7.61
N CYS A 22 -41.12 -3.21 -6.81
CA CYS A 22 -41.93 -2.42 -5.88
C CYS A 22 -43.12 -1.74 -6.60
N GLY A 23 -44.32 -2.32 -6.46
CA GLY A 23 -45.55 -1.86 -7.10
C GLY A 23 -46.69 -2.84 -6.86
N ASN A 24 -47.77 -2.37 -6.21
CA ASN A 24 -48.89 -3.18 -5.74
C ASN A 24 -49.52 -4.11 -6.79
N ALA A 25 -49.56 -5.42 -6.52
CA ALA A 25 -50.61 -6.33 -6.98
C ALA A 25 -50.68 -7.58 -6.06
N ALA A 26 -51.90 -8.08 -5.80
CA ALA A 26 -52.14 -9.18 -4.87
C ALA A 26 -52.11 -10.56 -5.56
N GLY A 27 -51.59 -11.59 -4.87
CA GLY A 27 -51.66 -12.99 -5.30
C GLY A 27 -50.55 -13.87 -4.70
N ARG A 28 -50.74 -14.38 -3.48
CA ARG A 28 -49.75 -15.27 -2.83
C ARG A 28 -49.81 -16.71 -3.40
N LYS A 29 -48.64 -17.25 -3.71
CA LYS A 29 -48.34 -18.70 -3.68
C LYS A 29 -47.17 -18.91 -2.73
N GLU A 30 -47.25 -19.91 -1.87
CA GLU A 30 -46.20 -20.22 -0.91
C GLU A 30 -44.99 -20.86 -1.59
N SER A 31 -44.02 -20.05 -2.02
CA SER A 31 -42.70 -20.52 -2.48
C SER A 31 -41.68 -20.37 -1.35
N THR A 32 -41.25 -21.49 -0.77
CA THR A 32 -40.08 -21.50 0.13
C THR A 32 -38.81 -21.65 -0.70
N ALA A 33 -37.88 -20.70 -0.59
CA ALA A 33 -36.55 -20.80 -1.21
C ALA A 33 -35.56 -21.43 -0.23
N VAL A 34 -34.68 -22.30 -0.71
CA VAL A 34 -33.60 -22.90 0.09
C VAL A 34 -32.27 -22.57 -0.57
N LEU A 35 -31.44 -21.80 0.13
CA LEU A 35 -30.15 -21.33 -0.34
C LEU A 35 -29.01 -22.05 0.39
N THR A 36 -27.98 -22.45 -0.35
CA THR A 36 -26.71 -22.93 0.24
C THR A 36 -25.76 -21.74 0.42
N VAL A 37 -25.52 -21.36 1.67
CA VAL A 37 -24.65 -20.23 2.02
C VAL A 37 -23.26 -20.75 2.39
N TRP A 38 -22.25 -20.24 1.69
CA TRP A 38 -20.84 -20.37 2.05
C TRP A 38 -20.37 -19.04 2.62
N ARG A 39 -19.84 -19.03 3.83
CA ARG A 39 -19.33 -17.84 4.55
C ARG A 39 -17.87 -17.53 4.17
N LYS A 40 -17.62 -17.54 2.87
CA LYS A 40 -16.38 -17.15 2.20
C LYS A 40 -16.75 -16.65 0.80
N SER A 41 -16.12 -15.58 0.30
CA SER A 41 -16.19 -15.29 -1.13
C SER A 41 -15.37 -16.35 -1.87
N LEU A 42 -16.02 -17.13 -2.74
CA LEU A 42 -15.35 -18.11 -3.58
C LEU A 42 -14.76 -17.47 -4.85
N LEU A 43 -15.21 -16.26 -5.19
CA LEU A 43 -14.71 -15.50 -6.34
C LEU A 43 -13.45 -14.70 -6.01
N PHE A 44 -13.29 -14.24 -4.77
CA PHE A 44 -12.12 -13.45 -4.34
C PHE A 44 -11.38 -14.00 -3.11
N GLY A 45 -11.76 -15.20 -2.64
CA GLY A 45 -11.02 -15.94 -1.60
C GLY A 45 -11.07 -15.36 -0.17
N CYS A 46 -11.74 -14.23 0.03
CA CYS A 46 -11.77 -13.45 1.26
C CYS A 46 -12.96 -13.81 2.18
N ASN A 47 -12.99 -13.19 3.38
CA ASN A 47 -14.19 -13.16 4.22
C ASN A 47 -15.36 -12.58 3.40
N GLY A 48 -16.55 -13.15 3.52
CA GLY A 48 -17.70 -12.76 2.70
C GLY A 48 -18.72 -13.88 2.61
N PHE A 49 -19.57 -13.83 1.59
CA PHE A 49 -20.58 -14.86 1.33
C PHE A 49 -20.61 -15.23 -0.15
N THR A 50 -20.76 -16.52 -0.44
CA THR A 50 -21.17 -17.01 -1.77
C THR A 50 -22.39 -17.88 -1.56
N VAL A 51 -23.49 -17.53 -2.22
CA VAL A 51 -24.82 -18.09 -1.95
C VAL A 51 -25.35 -18.72 -3.22
N PHE A 52 -25.67 -20.00 -3.14
CA PHE A 52 -26.21 -20.78 -4.26
C PHE A 52 -27.69 -21.07 -4.08
N ASP A 53 -28.43 -21.16 -5.17
CA ASP A 53 -29.82 -21.62 -5.20
C ASP A 53 -29.93 -23.15 -4.96
N ALA A 54 -31.13 -23.72 -5.12
CA ALA A 54 -31.37 -25.14 -4.93
C ALA A 54 -30.78 -25.99 -6.08
N GLU A 55 -30.66 -25.40 -7.26
CA GLU A 55 -30.12 -25.96 -8.49
C GLU A 55 -28.58 -25.90 -8.53
N GLY A 56 -27.96 -25.13 -7.64
CA GLY A 56 -26.51 -24.98 -7.51
C GLY A 56 -25.90 -23.81 -8.30
N ASN A 57 -26.72 -22.93 -8.88
CA ASN A 57 -26.25 -21.70 -9.51
C ASN A 57 -25.92 -20.65 -8.45
N LEU A 58 -24.99 -19.74 -8.78
CA LEU A 58 -24.75 -18.56 -7.94
C LEU A 58 -26.01 -17.69 -7.93
N ALA A 59 -26.56 -17.44 -6.75
CA ALA A 59 -27.73 -16.59 -6.54
C ALA A 59 -27.32 -15.21 -6.00
N PHE A 60 -26.48 -15.18 -4.97
CA PHE A 60 -25.96 -13.94 -4.38
C PHE A 60 -24.50 -14.09 -3.96
N ARG A 61 -23.83 -12.95 -3.80
CA ARG A 61 -22.45 -12.85 -3.34
C ARG A 61 -22.27 -11.63 -2.45
N VAL A 62 -21.42 -11.74 -1.44
CA VAL A 62 -20.91 -10.63 -0.63
C VAL A 62 -19.40 -10.76 -0.68
N ASP A 63 -18.75 -9.78 -1.26
CA ASP A 63 -17.33 -9.78 -1.54
C ASP A 63 -16.66 -8.69 -0.72
N VAL A 64 -15.68 -9.05 0.11
CA VAL A 64 -14.95 -8.04 0.88
C VAL A 64 -13.67 -7.65 0.15
N TYR A 65 -13.72 -6.48 -0.48
CA TYR A 65 -12.55 -5.68 -0.84
C TYR A 65 -12.28 -4.61 0.24
N GLY A 66 -11.06 -4.08 0.29
CA GLY A 66 -10.58 -3.27 1.42
C GLY A 66 -10.69 -1.75 1.25
N SER A 67 -10.97 -1.08 2.38
CA SER A 67 -10.69 0.34 2.70
C SER A 67 -11.19 1.43 1.75
N GLY A 68 -12.31 2.07 2.10
CA GLY A 68 -12.79 3.32 1.48
C GLY A 68 -13.90 4.03 2.27
N THR A 69 -14.79 3.28 2.92
CA THR A 69 -15.81 3.77 3.86
C THR A 69 -15.82 2.91 5.14
N PRO A 70 -16.42 3.36 6.26
CA PRO A 70 -16.48 2.57 7.49
C PRO A 70 -17.38 1.33 7.33
N GLU A 71 -16.76 0.20 6.99
CA GLU A 71 -17.31 -1.17 6.98
C GLU A 71 -18.74 -1.27 6.40
N ASP A 72 -18.81 -1.08 5.07
CA ASP A 72 -19.96 -1.43 4.24
C ASP A 72 -19.83 -2.85 3.70
N LEU A 73 -20.83 -3.70 3.92
CA LEU A 73 -20.94 -5.02 3.28
C LEU A 73 -22.01 -5.00 2.20
N VAL A 74 -21.58 -5.12 0.94
CA VAL A 74 -22.46 -5.10 -0.23
C VAL A 74 -22.87 -6.52 -0.61
N LEU A 75 -24.17 -6.80 -0.58
CA LEU A 75 -24.79 -7.98 -1.17
C LEU A 75 -25.11 -7.68 -2.64
N MET A 76 -24.57 -8.51 -3.52
CA MET A 76 -24.76 -8.45 -4.97
C MET A 76 -25.49 -9.69 -5.50
N ASP A 77 -26.07 -9.56 -6.69
CA ASP A 77 -26.55 -10.70 -7.48
C ASP A 77 -25.40 -11.48 -8.14
N ALA A 78 -25.77 -12.55 -8.86
CA ALA A 78 -24.83 -13.39 -9.61
C ALA A 78 -23.99 -12.63 -10.66
N ALA A 79 -24.51 -11.53 -11.22
CA ALA A 79 -23.83 -10.70 -12.19
C ALA A 79 -22.93 -9.63 -11.54
N GLY A 80 -22.88 -9.56 -10.20
CA GLY A 80 -22.13 -8.55 -9.47
C GLY A 80 -22.85 -7.21 -9.34
N LYS A 81 -24.17 -7.15 -9.59
CA LYS A 81 -24.94 -5.92 -9.38
C LYS A 81 -25.30 -5.78 -7.89
N PRO A 82 -25.01 -4.62 -7.25
CA PRO A 82 -25.41 -4.34 -5.87
C PRO A 82 -26.93 -4.42 -5.66
N LEU A 83 -27.34 -5.08 -4.59
CA LEU A 83 -28.73 -5.24 -4.16
C LEU A 83 -29.01 -4.62 -2.79
N LEU A 84 -28.09 -4.80 -1.83
CA LEU A 84 -28.15 -4.18 -0.50
C LEU A 84 -26.75 -3.81 0.00
N THR A 85 -26.64 -2.75 0.81
CA THR A 85 -25.42 -2.41 1.55
C THR A 85 -25.71 -2.37 3.04
N VAL A 86 -24.94 -3.10 3.86
CA VAL A 86 -25.02 -3.10 5.33
C VAL A 86 -23.88 -2.25 5.90
N ARG A 87 -24.19 -1.06 6.43
CA ARG A 87 -23.20 -0.12 7.02
C ARG A 87 -23.21 -0.16 8.54
N ARG A 88 -22.06 -0.27 9.19
CA ARG A 88 -21.96 -0.05 10.65
C ARG A 88 -21.83 1.45 10.98
N LYS A 89 -22.58 1.94 11.98
CA LYS A 89 -22.44 3.29 12.57
C LYS A 89 -22.21 3.19 14.08
N LYS A 90 -21.07 3.68 14.55
CA LYS A 90 -20.72 3.80 15.99
C LYS A 90 -21.24 5.14 16.53
N LEU A 91 -21.95 5.11 17.65
CA LEU A 91 -22.48 6.29 18.34
C LEU A 91 -22.18 6.20 19.84
N SER A 92 -22.18 7.34 20.54
CA SER A 92 -21.88 7.45 21.99
C SER A 92 -22.84 6.69 22.92
N LEU A 93 -23.95 6.18 22.41
CA LEU A 93 -24.99 5.42 23.13
C LEU A 93 -25.18 3.99 22.60
N GLY A 94 -24.24 3.48 21.78
CA GLY A 94 -24.26 2.12 21.25
C GLY A 94 -24.07 2.02 19.74
N GLU A 95 -24.04 0.79 19.24
CA GLU A 95 -23.78 0.47 17.83
C GLU A 95 -25.07 0.19 17.06
N LYS A 96 -25.09 0.63 15.79
CA LYS A 96 -26.21 0.41 14.87
C LYS A 96 -25.71 -0.03 13.50
N TRP A 97 -26.42 -0.96 12.89
CA TRP A 97 -26.24 -1.29 11.47
C TRP A 97 -27.37 -0.66 10.69
N VAL A 98 -27.05 -0.06 9.56
CA VAL A 98 -27.98 0.66 8.70
C VAL A 98 -27.90 0.03 7.32
N ILE A 99 -29.02 -0.50 6.85
CA ILE A 99 -29.08 -1.26 5.60
C ILE A 99 -29.73 -0.39 4.52
N TYR A 100 -29.10 -0.29 3.36
CA TYR A 100 -29.52 0.51 2.21
C TYR A 100 -29.82 -0.40 1.01
N GLY A 101 -30.54 0.12 0.01
CA GLY A 101 -30.83 -0.58 -1.25
C GLY A 101 -29.80 -0.23 -2.31
N GLY A 102 -29.19 -1.25 -2.93
CA GLY A 102 -28.04 -1.07 -3.81
C GLY A 102 -26.79 -0.56 -3.07
N GLU A 103 -25.87 0.03 -3.82
CA GLU A 103 -24.64 0.64 -3.28
C GLU A 103 -24.87 2.04 -2.66
N ASP A 104 -25.89 2.77 -3.12
CA ASP A 104 -26.14 4.15 -2.70
C ASP A 104 -26.68 4.26 -1.27
N ALA A 105 -25.80 4.66 -0.36
CA ALA A 105 -26.12 4.83 1.06
C ALA A 105 -26.88 6.13 1.41
N GLY A 106 -27.72 6.62 0.49
CA GLY A 106 -28.56 7.81 0.71
C GLY A 106 -29.73 7.55 1.65
N ASN A 107 -30.40 6.39 1.50
CA ASN A 107 -31.66 6.10 2.18
C ASN A 107 -31.67 4.71 2.85
N PRO A 108 -31.83 4.62 4.18
CA PRO A 108 -31.94 3.33 4.84
C PRO A 108 -33.27 2.65 4.48
N ILE A 109 -33.19 1.35 4.19
CA ILE A 109 -34.32 0.43 4.16
C ILE A 109 -34.70 0.03 5.60
N TYR A 110 -33.71 -0.26 6.46
CA TYR A 110 -33.94 -0.54 7.88
C TYR A 110 -32.70 -0.30 8.75
N VAL A 111 -32.90 -0.24 10.08
CA VAL A 111 -31.83 -0.06 11.08
C VAL A 111 -31.91 -1.18 12.13
N VAL A 112 -30.74 -1.67 12.53
CA VAL A 112 -30.54 -2.67 13.59
C VAL A 112 -29.85 -1.99 14.76
N LYS A 113 -30.30 -2.24 16.00
CA LYS A 113 -29.68 -1.68 17.21
C LYS A 113 -29.27 -2.81 18.14
N ARG A 114 -28.01 -2.83 18.59
CA ARG A 114 -27.58 -3.78 19.63
C ARG A 114 -28.01 -3.24 21.00
N HIS A 115 -29.08 -3.80 21.55
CA HIS A 115 -29.50 -3.54 22.92
C HIS A 115 -28.80 -4.52 23.88
N VAL A 116 -27.89 -4.00 24.71
CA VAL A 116 -27.19 -4.79 25.74
C VAL A 116 -28.04 -4.82 27.01
N THR A 117 -28.90 -5.84 27.11
CA THR A 117 -29.72 -6.05 28.31
C THR A 117 -28.92 -6.80 29.38
N LEU A 118 -28.43 -6.07 30.39
CA LEU A 118 -27.78 -6.66 31.58
C LEU A 118 -28.81 -7.37 32.47
N LEU A 119 -29.18 -8.60 32.11
CA LEU A 119 -30.03 -9.48 32.93
C LEU A 119 -29.20 -10.20 34.01
N PRO A 120 -29.49 -10.01 35.30
CA PRO A 120 -28.80 -10.70 36.37
C PRO A 120 -29.47 -12.04 36.69
N SER A 121 -29.05 -13.15 36.06
CA SER A 121 -28.98 -14.47 36.72
C SER A 121 -28.48 -15.59 35.81
N LYS A 122 -27.85 -16.60 36.44
CA LYS A 122 -27.53 -17.90 35.83
C LYS A 122 -28.77 -18.78 35.76
N ALA A 123 -29.46 -18.82 34.63
CA ALA A 123 -30.39 -19.89 34.28
C ALA A 123 -30.39 -20.08 32.76
N ALA A 124 -30.44 -21.34 32.30
CA ALA A 124 -30.52 -21.63 30.87
C ALA A 124 -31.90 -21.22 30.33
N ALA A 125 -31.96 -20.10 29.60
CA ALA A 125 -33.16 -19.57 28.98
C ALA A 125 -32.89 -19.27 27.51
N ALA A 126 -33.86 -19.57 26.64
CA ALA A 126 -33.79 -19.23 25.22
C ALA A 126 -33.83 -17.71 25.03
N ALA A 127 -33.07 -17.22 24.05
CA ALA A 127 -33.07 -15.81 23.67
C ALA A 127 -34.36 -15.48 22.92
N ILE A 128 -35.24 -14.69 23.55
CA ILE A 128 -36.42 -14.03 22.97
C ILE A 128 -36.16 -12.53 23.06
N ALA A 129 -36.47 -11.76 22.00
CA ALA A 129 -36.24 -10.31 21.92
C ALA A 129 -37.56 -9.58 21.69
N HIS A 130 -37.80 -8.42 22.30
CA HIS A 130 -39.13 -7.79 22.34
C HIS A 130 -39.12 -6.32 21.90
N VAL A 131 -39.55 -6.08 20.66
CA VAL A 131 -39.61 -4.74 20.06
C VAL A 131 -40.74 -3.88 20.67
N ALA A 132 -40.43 -2.62 20.99
CA ALA A 132 -41.41 -1.59 21.35
C ALA A 132 -41.23 -0.32 20.49
N GLN A 133 -42.35 0.31 20.11
CA GLN A 133 -42.41 1.28 19.00
C GLN A 133 -42.29 2.75 19.48
N CYS A 134 -41.49 3.57 18.79
CA CYS A 134 -41.57 5.04 18.86
C CYS A 134 -41.53 5.72 17.47
N ARG A 135 -42.74 5.94 16.90
CA ARG A 135 -43.04 6.76 15.69
C ARG A 135 -42.37 6.32 14.38
N GLY A 136 -43.00 5.45 13.58
CA GLY A 136 -42.47 5.14 12.24
C GLY A 136 -43.30 4.27 11.28
N GLY A 137 -44.21 3.41 11.76
CA GLY A 137 -45.23 2.77 10.91
C GLY A 137 -44.75 1.85 9.77
N GLY A 138 -43.60 1.18 9.90
CA GLY A 138 -43.15 0.12 8.99
C GLY A 138 -42.91 -1.22 9.73
N PRO A 139 -42.95 -2.37 9.04
CA PRO A 139 -42.95 -3.69 9.69
C PRO A 139 -41.56 -4.11 10.22
N GLY A 140 -41.50 -4.59 11.46
CA GLY A 140 -40.31 -5.16 12.10
C GLY A 140 -40.16 -6.69 11.98
N TYR A 141 -39.00 -7.20 12.40
CA TYR A 141 -38.67 -8.62 12.45
C TYR A 141 -37.98 -9.00 13.77
N GLU A 142 -38.18 -10.24 14.23
CA GLU A 142 -37.60 -10.80 15.46
C GLU A 142 -36.72 -12.02 15.11
N VAL A 143 -35.63 -12.26 15.86
CA VAL A 143 -34.73 -13.41 15.63
C VAL A 143 -34.52 -14.20 16.93
N GLU A 144 -34.78 -15.51 16.88
CA GLU A 144 -34.55 -16.43 18.01
C GLU A 144 -33.51 -17.50 17.67
N GLY A 145 -32.79 -18.01 18.66
CA GLY A 145 -31.82 -19.10 18.52
C GLY A 145 -30.37 -18.65 18.50
N SER A 146 -29.50 -19.41 17.80
CA SER A 146 -28.05 -19.23 17.83
C SER A 146 -27.44 -19.24 16.42
N TYR A 147 -27.16 -18.05 15.88
CA TYR A 147 -26.50 -17.92 14.58
C TYR A 147 -25.05 -18.42 14.57
N SER A 148 -24.32 -18.38 15.70
CA SER A 148 -22.98 -18.99 15.81
C SER A 148 -22.98 -20.52 15.70
N ARG A 149 -24.11 -21.16 16.00
CA ARG A 149 -24.36 -22.60 15.76
C ARG A 149 -25.12 -22.88 14.46
N ARG A 150 -25.31 -21.85 13.62
CA ARG A 150 -26.10 -21.89 12.36
C ARG A 150 -27.51 -22.45 12.58
N SER A 151 -28.15 -22.08 13.69
CA SER A 151 -29.45 -22.60 14.13
C SER A 151 -30.29 -21.47 14.73
N CYS A 152 -30.88 -20.62 13.88
CA CYS A 152 -31.76 -19.52 14.30
C CYS A 152 -32.93 -19.31 13.33
N THR A 153 -34.00 -18.71 13.85
CA THR A 153 -35.29 -18.50 13.17
C THR A 153 -35.64 -17.02 13.18
N VAL A 154 -36.13 -16.50 12.05
CA VAL A 154 -36.58 -15.11 11.88
C VAL A 154 -38.11 -15.11 11.77
N TYR A 155 -38.75 -14.21 12.52
CA TYR A 155 -40.20 -14.04 12.55
C TYR A 155 -40.62 -12.63 12.11
N ASP A 156 -41.84 -12.49 11.59
CA ASP A 156 -42.50 -11.19 11.39
C ASP A 156 -43.23 -10.70 12.66
N GLU A 157 -43.83 -9.51 12.59
CA GLU A 157 -44.62 -8.91 13.69
C GLU A 157 -45.81 -9.77 14.17
N ARG A 158 -46.25 -10.74 13.37
CA ARG A 158 -47.34 -11.68 13.70
C ARG A 158 -46.80 -12.99 14.30
N ARG A 159 -45.49 -13.07 14.54
CA ARG A 159 -44.73 -14.26 14.92
C ARG A 159 -44.85 -15.43 13.95
N LEU A 160 -45.03 -15.16 12.66
CA LEU A 160 -44.92 -16.17 11.61
C LEU A 160 -43.45 -16.33 11.20
N VAL A 161 -43.01 -17.58 11.03
CA VAL A 161 -41.64 -17.88 10.58
C VAL A 161 -41.47 -17.42 9.14
N VAL A 162 -40.50 -16.53 8.92
CA VAL A 162 -40.21 -15.94 7.60
C VAL A 162 -38.84 -16.34 7.03
N ALA A 163 -37.88 -16.71 7.87
CA ALA A 163 -36.63 -17.35 7.44
C ALA A 163 -36.01 -18.21 8.55
N GLU A 164 -35.14 -19.15 8.17
CA GLU A 164 -34.41 -20.02 9.10
C GLU A 164 -32.97 -20.26 8.62
N VAL A 165 -32.00 -20.12 9.52
CA VAL A 165 -30.62 -20.58 9.32
C VAL A 165 -30.49 -21.97 9.94
N ARG A 166 -30.12 -22.96 9.14
CA ARG A 166 -29.96 -24.36 9.57
C ARG A 166 -28.59 -24.92 9.16
N PRO A 167 -27.98 -25.84 9.92
CA PRO A 167 -26.74 -26.49 9.49
C PRO A 167 -26.93 -27.28 8.19
N LYS A 168 -25.85 -27.43 7.41
CA LYS A 168 -25.82 -28.35 6.27
C LYS A 168 -25.46 -29.75 6.77
N GLU A 169 -26.38 -30.69 6.63
CA GLU A 169 -26.13 -32.10 6.99
C GLU A 169 -25.13 -32.74 6.02
N ALA A 170 -24.25 -33.58 6.54
CA ALA A 170 -23.19 -34.22 5.76
C ALA A 170 -23.74 -35.34 4.89
N VAL A 171 -23.64 -35.18 3.56
CA VAL A 171 -23.90 -36.26 2.59
C VAL A 171 -22.57 -36.95 2.28
N GLY A 172 -22.50 -38.27 2.46
CA GLY A 172 -21.32 -39.07 2.09
C GLY A 172 -20.11 -38.98 3.02
N GLY A 173 -20.27 -38.52 4.27
CA GLY A 173 -19.21 -38.55 5.29
C GLY A 173 -18.19 -37.41 5.23
N VAL A 174 -18.34 -36.45 4.30
CA VAL A 174 -17.54 -35.22 4.30
C VAL A 174 -18.12 -34.23 5.30
N ALA A 175 -17.36 -33.93 6.36
CA ALA A 175 -17.70 -32.89 7.31
C ALA A 175 -17.34 -31.51 6.73
N PHE A 176 -18.34 -30.71 6.37
CA PHE A 176 -18.15 -29.30 6.07
C PHE A 176 -18.04 -28.51 7.38
N GLY A 177 -17.08 -27.58 7.47
CA GLY A 177 -16.94 -26.69 8.63
C GLY A 177 -18.14 -25.75 8.79
N GLY A 178 -18.20 -25.04 9.93
CA GLY A 178 -19.32 -24.13 10.28
C GLY A 178 -19.53 -22.91 9.36
N ASP A 179 -18.72 -22.81 8.31
CA ASP A 179 -18.79 -21.79 7.25
C ASP A 179 -19.62 -22.24 6.04
N VAL A 180 -20.22 -23.44 6.03
CA VAL A 180 -21.22 -23.84 5.01
C VAL A 180 -22.52 -24.30 5.66
N PHE A 181 -23.63 -23.64 5.34
CA PHE A 181 -24.94 -23.87 5.96
C PHE A 181 -26.11 -23.56 5.00
N ARG A 182 -27.35 -23.77 5.45
CA ARG A 182 -28.58 -23.48 4.68
C ARG A 182 -29.28 -22.23 5.23
N LEU A 183 -29.79 -21.39 4.32
CA LEU A 183 -30.78 -20.35 4.62
C LEU A 183 -32.09 -20.73 3.92
N VAL A 184 -33.13 -20.97 4.70
CA VAL A 184 -34.49 -21.22 4.23
C VAL A 184 -35.26 -19.90 4.32
N VAL A 185 -35.94 -19.48 3.26
CA VAL A 185 -36.72 -18.24 3.21
C VAL A 185 -38.15 -18.58 2.82
N HIS A 186 -39.12 -18.19 3.64
CA HIS A 186 -40.54 -18.46 3.41
C HIS A 186 -41.22 -17.29 2.69
N SER A 187 -42.39 -17.54 2.10
CA SER A 187 -42.99 -16.73 1.04
C SER A 187 -43.37 -15.28 1.37
N ASP A 188 -43.30 -14.89 2.64
CA ASP A 188 -43.61 -13.53 3.10
C ASP A 188 -42.38 -12.61 3.15
N LEU A 189 -41.16 -13.14 2.95
CA LEU A 189 -39.90 -12.39 3.03
C LEU A 189 -39.07 -12.49 1.74
N ASN A 190 -38.52 -11.37 1.30
CA ASN A 190 -37.61 -11.33 0.15
C ASN A 190 -36.26 -11.96 0.52
N ALA A 191 -35.74 -12.90 -0.29
CA ALA A 191 -34.47 -13.58 -0.04
C ALA A 191 -33.27 -12.63 0.08
N CYS A 192 -33.29 -11.49 -0.62
CA CYS A 192 -32.28 -10.44 -0.50
C CYS A 192 -32.32 -9.81 0.91
N LEU A 193 -33.52 -9.52 1.43
CA LEU A 193 -33.71 -9.00 2.79
C LEU A 193 -33.34 -10.03 3.87
N ALA A 194 -33.65 -11.31 3.65
CA ALA A 194 -33.20 -12.40 4.52
C ALA A 194 -31.66 -12.50 4.58
N MET A 195 -30.97 -12.32 3.44
CA MET A 195 -29.51 -12.22 3.40
C MET A 195 -28.98 -10.97 4.13
N GLY A 196 -29.64 -9.81 4.02
CA GLY A 196 -29.27 -8.60 4.76
C GLY A 196 -29.33 -8.78 6.29
N ILE A 197 -30.36 -9.48 6.78
CA ILE A 197 -30.48 -9.87 8.20
C ILE A 197 -29.31 -10.81 8.58
N LEU A 198 -29.03 -11.81 7.75
CA LEU A 198 -27.96 -12.79 7.99
C LEU A 198 -26.56 -12.16 8.04
N ILE A 199 -26.25 -11.25 7.12
CA ILE A 199 -24.98 -10.50 7.08
C ILE A 199 -24.81 -9.68 8.37
N THR A 200 -25.89 -9.06 8.85
CA THR A 200 -25.86 -8.25 10.08
C THR A 200 -25.61 -9.12 11.32
N LEU A 201 -26.25 -10.29 11.41
CA LEU A 201 -25.99 -11.27 12.49
C LEU A 201 -24.53 -11.78 12.47
N ASP A 202 -23.90 -11.87 11.31
CA ASP A 202 -22.50 -12.28 11.17
C ASP A 202 -21.52 -11.21 11.66
N GLN A 203 -21.80 -9.94 11.36
CA GLN A 203 -21.03 -8.80 11.86
C GLN A 203 -21.06 -8.71 13.40
N ILE A 204 -22.26 -8.80 14.00
CA ILE A 204 -22.44 -8.75 15.46
C ILE A 204 -21.61 -9.84 16.17
N ILE A 205 -21.57 -11.06 15.62
CA ILE A 205 -20.83 -12.19 16.22
C ILE A 205 -19.30 -12.08 16.00
N LEU A 206 -18.83 -11.45 14.93
CA LEU A 206 -17.40 -11.24 14.70
C LEU A 206 -16.80 -10.26 15.72
N GLU A 207 -17.52 -9.19 16.06
CA GLU A 207 -17.06 -8.18 17.03
C GLU A 207 -16.95 -8.75 18.45
N GLY A 208 -17.90 -9.60 18.86
CA GLY A 208 -17.90 -10.27 20.16
C GLY A 208 -16.69 -11.19 20.41
N LYS A 209 -15.87 -11.47 19.40
CA LYS A 209 -14.62 -12.26 19.54
C LYS A 209 -13.35 -11.42 19.71
N ASN A 210 -13.41 -10.11 19.43
CA ASN A 210 -12.23 -9.23 19.47
C ASN A 210 -12.08 -8.45 20.79
N GLY A 211 -12.98 -8.66 21.76
CA GLY A 211 -12.86 -8.15 23.14
C GLY A 211 -12.75 -9.30 24.15
N ILE A 212 -12.06 -9.07 25.28
CA ILE A 212 -11.87 -10.08 26.33
C ILE A 212 -13.16 -10.27 27.16
N PHE A 213 -14.16 -10.97 26.64
CA PHE A 213 -15.29 -11.47 27.42
C PHE A 213 -15.81 -12.83 26.93
N PHE A 214 -15.61 -13.88 27.74
CA PHE A 214 -16.30 -15.15 27.59
C PHE A 214 -17.72 -15.06 28.18
N CYS A 215 -18.75 -14.87 27.35
CA CYS A 215 -20.09 -15.39 27.66
C CYS A 215 -20.96 -15.54 26.41
N GLY A 216 -21.77 -16.60 26.34
CA GLY A 216 -22.67 -16.85 25.23
C GLY A 216 -24.12 -16.50 25.54
N SER A 217 -24.52 -15.24 25.34
CA SER A 217 -25.93 -14.82 25.24
C SER A 217 -26.01 -13.35 24.80
N GLU A 218 -26.42 -13.09 23.56
CA GLU A 218 -26.71 -11.73 23.08
C GLU A 218 -28.06 -11.73 22.33
N THR A 219 -28.97 -10.87 22.76
CA THR A 219 -30.24 -10.54 22.10
C THR A 219 -30.09 -9.24 21.31
N CYS A 220 -30.75 -9.10 20.16
CA CYS A 220 -30.69 -7.91 19.32
C CYS A 220 -32.10 -7.50 18.85
N GLU A 221 -32.36 -6.19 18.77
CA GLU A 221 -33.67 -5.62 18.43
C GLU A 221 -33.56 -4.64 17.24
N PHE A 222 -34.63 -4.51 16.46
CA PHE A 222 -34.63 -3.88 15.13
C PHE A 222 -35.70 -2.78 15.08
N GLU A 223 -35.40 -1.61 14.47
CA GLU A 223 -36.36 -0.50 14.28
C GLU A 223 -36.18 0.16 12.90
N VAL A 224 -37.30 0.51 12.23
CA VAL A 224 -37.31 0.93 10.82
C VAL A 224 -37.74 2.40 10.64
N PHE A 225 -37.02 3.13 9.77
CA PHE A 225 -37.35 4.49 9.29
C PHE A 225 -36.89 4.62 7.81
N GLY A 226 -37.59 5.37 6.95
CA GLY A 226 -37.18 5.59 5.55
C GLY A 226 -37.71 6.88 4.89
N VAL A 227 -36.92 7.45 3.97
CA VAL A 227 -37.18 8.63 3.07
C VAL A 227 -36.31 8.46 1.78
N MET A 228 -36.29 9.41 0.81
CA MET A 228 -35.56 9.42 -0.49
C MET A 228 -34.49 10.56 -0.55
N GLY A 229 -33.48 10.65 -1.45
CA GLY A 229 -33.18 9.98 -2.75
C GLY A 229 -31.66 9.75 -3.02
N SER A 230 -31.15 9.91 -4.25
CA SER A 230 -29.77 9.52 -4.69
C SER A 230 -28.87 10.68 -5.22
N SER A 231 -27.54 10.47 -5.28
CA SER A 231 -26.57 11.32 -6.01
C SER A 231 -25.19 10.66 -6.25
N ASP A 232 -24.66 10.72 -7.47
CA ASP A 232 -23.41 10.07 -7.94
C ASP A 232 -22.08 10.69 -7.44
N PHE A 233 -20.97 9.97 -7.64
CA PHE A 233 -19.59 10.49 -7.48
C PHE A 233 -19.29 11.65 -8.44
N SER A 234 -18.56 12.66 -7.98
CA SER A 234 -18.29 13.89 -8.72
C SER A 234 -16.85 14.36 -8.62
N TRP A 235 -16.27 14.74 -9.76
CA TRP A 235 -14.99 15.45 -9.84
C TRP A 235 -15.08 16.91 -9.39
N LYS A 236 -16.29 17.46 -9.21
CA LYS A 236 -16.48 18.87 -8.87
C LYS A 236 -16.16 19.11 -7.40
N LEU A 237 -15.11 19.89 -7.13
CA LEU A 237 -14.79 20.37 -5.79
C LEU A 237 -15.73 21.52 -5.40
N ALA A 238 -16.07 21.57 -4.11
CA ALA A 238 -16.75 22.71 -3.51
C ALA A 238 -15.80 23.89 -3.33
N ASP A 239 -16.37 25.11 -3.32
CA ASP A 239 -15.64 26.35 -3.10
C ASP A 239 -15.31 26.48 -1.61
N HIS A 240 -14.05 26.78 -1.26
CA HIS A 240 -13.66 26.90 0.14
C HIS A 240 -14.37 28.10 0.80
N PRO A 241 -15.04 27.92 1.95
CA PRO A 241 -15.96 28.93 2.51
C PRO A 241 -15.28 30.23 2.96
N LYS A 242 -13.94 30.23 3.09
CA LYS A 242 -13.14 31.36 3.57
C LYS A 242 -11.95 31.74 2.67
N LEU A 243 -11.60 30.94 1.65
CA LEU A 243 -10.38 31.16 0.87
C LEU A 243 -10.71 31.46 -0.59
N PRO A 244 -10.20 32.57 -1.16
CA PRO A 244 -10.55 32.98 -2.50
C PRO A 244 -9.83 32.14 -3.57
N LYS A 245 -10.50 31.91 -4.69
CA LYS A 245 -9.91 31.32 -5.90
C LYS A 245 -9.11 32.35 -6.71
N GLY A 246 -8.38 31.86 -7.71
CA GLY A 246 -7.72 32.71 -8.71
C GLY A 246 -6.41 33.35 -8.23
N LYS A 247 -5.74 32.73 -7.25
CA LYS A 247 -4.36 33.04 -6.85
C LYS A 247 -3.42 32.06 -7.56
N THR A 248 -2.28 32.56 -8.05
CA THR A 248 -1.19 31.68 -8.48
C THR A 248 -0.54 31.07 -7.24
N VAL A 249 -0.47 29.75 -7.17
CA VAL A 249 0.16 28.99 -6.08
C VAL A 249 1.44 28.32 -6.59
N ALA A 250 2.59 28.71 -6.05
CA ALA A 250 3.84 27.97 -6.23
C ALA A 250 3.92 26.83 -5.20
N VAL A 251 4.27 25.62 -5.66
CA VAL A 251 4.54 24.46 -4.80
C VAL A 251 5.99 24.03 -5.07
N VAL A 252 6.87 24.26 -4.10
CA VAL A 252 8.32 24.00 -4.22
C VAL A 252 8.70 22.85 -3.31
N VAL A 253 9.21 21.77 -3.91
CA VAL A 253 9.78 20.62 -3.20
C VAL A 253 11.30 20.75 -3.22
N LEU A 254 11.91 20.86 -2.04
CA LEU A 254 13.34 20.79 -1.80
C LEU A 254 13.70 19.32 -1.55
N ASP A 255 14.19 18.62 -2.55
CA ASP A 255 14.41 17.18 -2.45
C ASP A 255 15.53 16.88 -1.43
N GLY A 256 15.29 15.93 -0.52
CA GLY A 256 16.26 15.54 0.53
C GLY A 256 16.57 16.62 1.57
N TRP A 257 15.61 17.50 1.88
CA TRP A 257 15.76 18.60 2.84
C TRP A 257 14.98 18.34 4.15
N GLY A 258 15.62 17.71 5.13
CA GLY A 258 15.05 17.47 6.45
C GLY A 258 15.41 18.54 7.50
N GLU A 259 14.92 18.33 8.73
CA GLU A 259 15.27 19.13 9.91
C GLU A 259 15.91 18.22 10.97
N ALA A 260 17.20 18.41 11.22
CA ALA A 260 17.96 17.74 12.27
C ALA A 260 18.59 18.76 13.25
N ASN A 261 19.16 18.25 14.35
CA ASN A 261 19.95 19.08 15.25
C ASN A 261 21.13 19.75 14.50
N PRO A 262 21.44 21.03 14.76
CA PRO A 262 22.58 21.72 14.16
C PRO A 262 23.94 21.13 14.57
N ASP A 263 24.76 20.71 13.60
CA ASP A 263 26.19 20.46 13.75
C ASP A 263 26.95 20.63 12.41
N GLU A 264 28.25 20.29 12.39
CA GLU A 264 29.14 20.42 11.23
C GLU A 264 28.86 19.43 10.08
N TYR A 265 28.02 18.42 10.29
CA TYR A 265 27.64 17.41 9.28
C TYR A 265 26.23 17.64 8.71
N ASN A 266 25.47 18.54 9.32
CA ASN A 266 24.19 19.03 8.81
C ASN A 266 24.45 20.10 7.75
N CYS A 267 24.51 19.70 6.47
CA CYS A 267 24.89 20.59 5.38
C CYS A 267 23.87 21.71 5.14
N ILE A 268 22.61 21.49 5.50
CA ILE A 268 21.56 22.51 5.49
C ILE A 268 21.87 23.61 6.51
N HIS A 269 22.29 23.24 7.73
CA HIS A 269 22.68 24.19 8.77
C HIS A 269 23.98 24.94 8.45
N VAL A 270 24.98 24.25 7.87
CA VAL A 270 26.29 24.83 7.52
C VAL A 270 26.20 25.75 6.29
N ALA A 271 25.25 25.49 5.39
CA ALA A 271 25.03 26.32 4.22
C ALA A 271 24.47 27.71 4.56
N GLN A 272 24.76 28.68 3.69
CA GLN A 272 24.14 30.01 3.78
C GLN A 272 22.75 29.94 3.15
N THR A 273 21.73 29.69 3.99
CA THR A 273 20.33 29.50 3.57
C THR A 273 19.39 30.61 4.10
N PRO A 274 19.67 31.89 3.82
CA PRO A 274 18.94 33.01 4.41
C PRO A 274 17.46 33.05 4.02
N THR A 275 17.07 32.46 2.89
CA THR A 275 15.67 32.42 2.45
C THR A 275 14.89 31.44 3.31
N MET A 276 15.36 30.21 3.46
CA MET A 276 14.74 29.18 4.29
C MET A 276 14.77 29.55 5.78
N ASP A 277 15.86 30.17 6.26
CA ASP A 277 15.94 30.76 7.60
C ASP A 277 14.84 31.82 7.81
N SER A 278 14.62 32.70 6.84
CA SER A 278 13.60 33.74 6.93
C SER A 278 12.17 33.18 6.96
N LEU A 279 11.91 32.05 6.27
CA LEU A 279 10.61 31.36 6.31
C LEU A 279 10.36 30.78 7.71
N LYS A 280 11.37 30.17 8.31
CA LYS A 280 11.31 29.54 9.64
C LYS A 280 11.20 30.55 10.78
N GLN A 281 11.93 31.66 10.70
CA GLN A 281 12.03 32.65 11.77
C GLN A 281 11.03 33.82 11.63
N GLY A 282 10.62 34.15 10.39
CA GLY A 282 9.85 35.37 10.10
C GLY A 282 8.34 35.28 10.32
N ALA A 283 7.76 34.07 10.26
CA ALA A 283 6.33 33.82 10.50
C ALA A 283 6.11 32.42 11.10
N PRO A 284 6.38 32.20 12.40
CA PRO A 284 6.29 30.88 13.03
C PRO A 284 4.91 30.21 12.94
N GLU A 285 3.83 30.98 12.80
CA GLU A 285 2.48 30.47 12.59
C GLU A 285 2.23 29.96 11.15
N ARG A 286 3.20 30.16 10.24
CA ARG A 286 3.20 29.75 8.84
C ARG A 286 4.37 28.85 8.46
N TRP A 287 5.12 28.37 9.46
CA TRP A 287 6.16 27.36 9.32
C TRP A 287 5.89 26.22 10.30
N ARG A 288 6.07 24.97 9.88
CA ARG A 288 6.08 23.81 10.78
C ARG A 288 6.88 22.65 10.19
N LEU A 289 6.99 21.58 10.98
CA LEU A 289 7.47 20.28 10.52
C LEU A 289 6.30 19.35 10.19
N VAL A 290 6.53 18.42 9.27
CA VAL A 290 5.65 17.29 8.94
C VAL A 290 6.45 15.99 8.81
N ARG A 291 5.78 14.85 9.03
CA ARG A 291 6.37 13.50 8.90
C ARG A 291 6.55 13.11 7.43
N ALA A 292 7.72 12.57 7.09
CA ALA A 292 8.11 12.20 5.72
C ALA A 292 8.73 10.79 5.61
N HIS A 293 8.61 9.95 6.64
CA HIS A 293 9.15 8.60 6.67
C HIS A 293 8.13 7.62 7.28
N GLY A 294 8.42 6.32 7.22
CA GLY A 294 7.64 5.27 7.86
C GLY A 294 6.17 5.22 7.46
N THR A 295 5.31 4.91 8.43
CA THR A 295 3.87 4.69 8.18
C THR A 295 3.15 5.96 7.72
N ALA A 296 3.68 7.15 8.03
CA ALA A 296 3.14 8.44 7.58
C ALA A 296 3.23 8.65 6.05
N VAL A 297 4.08 7.88 5.36
CA VAL A 297 4.19 7.84 3.88
C VAL A 297 3.88 6.45 3.32
N GLY A 298 3.29 5.56 4.12
CA GLY A 298 2.83 4.23 3.71
C GLY A 298 3.90 3.14 3.69
N LEU A 299 5.08 3.41 4.24
CA LEU A 299 6.15 2.41 4.42
C LEU A 299 5.87 1.49 5.64
N PRO A 300 6.48 0.29 5.70
CA PRO A 300 6.10 -0.73 6.69
C PRO A 300 6.31 -0.38 8.16
N THR A 301 7.40 0.30 8.53
CA THR A 301 7.70 0.66 9.93
C THR A 301 8.27 2.07 10.06
N GLU A 302 8.22 2.67 11.26
CA GLU A 302 8.85 3.98 11.53
C GLU A 302 10.39 3.96 11.41
N ASP A 303 11.02 2.78 11.23
CA ASP A 303 12.46 2.67 10.92
C ASP A 303 12.77 2.75 9.41
N ASP A 304 11.74 2.84 8.56
CA ASP A 304 11.89 3.00 7.10
C ASP A 304 12.00 4.48 6.73
N MET A 305 13.16 4.85 6.18
CA MET A 305 13.41 6.18 5.61
C MET A 305 12.46 6.48 4.45
N GLY A 306 12.06 7.75 4.36
CA GLY A 306 11.34 8.26 3.18
C GLY A 306 12.18 8.15 1.92
N ASN A 307 11.57 8.38 0.76
CA ASN A 307 12.21 8.46 -0.55
C ASN A 307 11.28 9.23 -1.51
N SER A 308 11.80 9.70 -2.64
CA SER A 308 11.04 10.59 -3.51
C SER A 308 9.81 9.95 -4.16
N GLU A 309 9.79 8.63 -4.40
CA GLU A 309 8.61 7.92 -4.88
C GLU A 309 7.46 8.03 -3.88
N VAL A 310 7.66 7.56 -2.64
CA VAL A 310 6.60 7.57 -1.62
C VAL A 310 6.26 8.99 -1.17
N GLY A 311 7.25 9.88 -1.14
CA GLY A 311 7.07 11.28 -0.78
C GLY A 311 6.22 12.04 -1.80
N HIS A 312 6.55 11.94 -3.10
CA HIS A 312 5.76 12.57 -4.15
C HIS A 312 4.40 11.90 -4.36
N ASN A 313 4.28 10.57 -4.17
CA ASN A 313 2.97 9.90 -4.09
C ASN A 313 2.10 10.52 -2.97
N ALA A 314 2.63 10.69 -1.76
CA ALA A 314 1.87 11.25 -0.64
C ALA A 314 1.48 12.73 -0.87
N LEU A 315 2.45 13.56 -1.26
CA LEU A 315 2.24 14.98 -1.59
C LEU A 315 1.20 15.17 -2.72
N GLY A 316 1.20 14.28 -3.71
CA GLY A 316 0.30 14.33 -4.85
C GLY A 316 -1.08 13.72 -4.61
N ALA A 317 -1.17 12.61 -3.87
CA ALA A 317 -2.40 11.84 -3.72
C ALA A 317 -3.31 12.25 -2.56
N GLY A 318 -2.78 12.99 -1.58
CA GLY A 318 -3.50 13.45 -0.40
C GLY A 318 -3.92 12.36 0.59
N ARG A 319 -3.43 11.14 0.40
CA ARG A 319 -3.78 9.91 1.12
C ARG A 319 -2.55 9.04 1.27
N ILE A 320 -2.52 8.22 2.30
CA ILE A 320 -1.45 7.25 2.56
C ILE A 320 -1.76 5.96 1.79
N TYR A 321 -0.86 5.55 0.89
CA TYR A 321 -0.98 4.33 0.09
C TYR A 321 -0.02 3.25 0.58
N ALA A 322 -0.51 2.01 0.69
CA ALA A 322 0.28 0.90 1.22
C ALA A 322 1.38 0.44 0.25
N GLN A 323 2.63 0.47 0.70
CA GLN A 323 3.80 0.06 -0.07
C GLN A 323 4.26 -1.36 0.28
N GLY A 324 5.27 -1.86 -0.45
CA GLY A 324 5.98 -3.10 -0.11
C GLY A 324 5.10 -4.35 -0.12
N ALA A 325 5.01 -5.02 1.03
CA ALA A 325 4.33 -6.30 1.20
C ALA A 325 2.90 -6.33 0.62
N LYS A 326 2.11 -5.28 0.89
CA LYS A 326 0.69 -5.25 0.55
C LYS A 326 0.45 -5.14 -0.96
N LEU A 327 1.34 -4.43 -1.65
CA LEU A 327 1.31 -4.29 -3.11
C LEU A 327 1.62 -5.65 -3.79
N VAL A 328 2.62 -6.37 -3.26
CA VAL A 328 2.97 -7.72 -3.71
C VAL A 328 1.83 -8.71 -3.48
N ASP A 329 1.15 -8.64 -2.34
CA ASP A 329 -0.04 -9.47 -2.06
C ASP A 329 -1.14 -9.26 -3.11
N LEU A 330 -1.43 -8.01 -3.48
CA LEU A 330 -2.44 -7.67 -4.48
C LEU A 330 -2.03 -8.17 -5.88
N ALA A 331 -0.76 -8.04 -6.23
CA ALA A 331 -0.23 -8.48 -7.54
C ALA A 331 -0.21 -10.01 -7.68
N LEU A 332 0.12 -10.75 -6.61
CA LEU A 332 0.05 -12.21 -6.56
C LEU A 332 -1.39 -12.73 -6.54
N ALA A 333 -2.27 -12.13 -5.72
CA ALA A 333 -3.67 -12.56 -5.58
C ALA A 333 -4.51 -12.30 -6.85
N SER A 334 -4.22 -11.22 -7.58
CA SER A 334 -4.86 -10.91 -8.87
C SER A 334 -4.21 -11.61 -10.07
N GLY A 335 -3.02 -12.21 -9.90
CA GLY A 335 -2.24 -12.78 -10.98
C GLY A 335 -1.52 -11.76 -11.89
N LYS A 336 -1.79 -10.45 -11.73
CA LYS A 336 -1.19 -9.38 -12.56
C LYS A 336 0.34 -9.39 -12.60
N ILE A 337 0.99 -9.87 -11.54
CA ILE A 337 2.45 -10.07 -11.50
C ILE A 337 2.97 -10.92 -12.69
N TYR A 338 2.19 -11.89 -13.17
CA TYR A 338 2.57 -12.78 -14.27
C TYR A 338 2.30 -12.17 -15.67
N GLU A 339 1.60 -11.05 -15.72
CA GLU A 339 1.29 -10.30 -16.95
C GLU A 339 2.20 -9.09 -17.17
N GLY A 340 2.94 -8.68 -16.12
CA GLY A 340 3.84 -7.53 -16.13
C GLY A 340 5.12 -7.74 -16.95
N GLU A 341 5.72 -6.62 -17.40
CA GLU A 341 6.92 -6.64 -18.25
C GLU A 341 8.14 -7.29 -17.57
N GLY A 342 8.30 -7.14 -16.25
CA GLY A 342 9.37 -7.83 -15.51
C GLY A 342 9.22 -9.34 -15.51
N PHE A 343 7.99 -9.86 -15.43
CA PHE A 343 7.76 -11.30 -15.51
C PHE A 343 7.93 -11.84 -16.93
N LYS A 344 7.44 -11.12 -17.95
CA LYS A 344 7.72 -11.45 -19.36
C LYS A 344 9.23 -11.51 -19.63
N TYR A 345 9.98 -10.54 -19.12
CA TYR A 345 11.42 -10.47 -19.26
C TYR A 345 12.13 -11.71 -18.70
N ILE A 346 11.84 -12.13 -17.45
CA ILE A 346 12.47 -13.35 -16.89
C ILE A 346 11.96 -14.64 -17.56
N LYS A 347 10.72 -14.66 -18.05
CA LYS A 347 10.10 -15.83 -18.69
C LYS A 347 10.83 -16.26 -19.97
N GLU A 348 11.50 -15.33 -20.66
CA GLU A 348 12.35 -15.64 -21.81
C GLU A 348 13.50 -16.62 -21.51
N SER A 349 13.91 -16.78 -20.25
CA SER A 349 14.91 -17.79 -19.84
C SER A 349 14.32 -19.18 -19.57
N PHE A 350 13.01 -19.33 -19.41
CA PHE A 350 12.40 -20.56 -18.85
C PHE A 350 12.51 -21.82 -19.74
N ASP A 351 12.78 -21.64 -21.03
CA ASP A 351 12.85 -22.76 -21.98
C ASP A 351 14.16 -23.57 -21.91
N GLN A 352 15.27 -22.91 -21.55
CA GLN A 352 16.64 -23.46 -21.60
C GLN A 352 17.42 -23.23 -20.30
N GLY A 353 17.14 -22.13 -19.59
CA GLY A 353 17.81 -21.74 -18.35
C GLY A 353 17.01 -22.09 -17.09
N THR A 354 17.47 -21.54 -15.98
CA THR A 354 16.96 -21.76 -14.63
C THR A 354 16.32 -20.48 -14.12
N LEU A 355 15.20 -20.60 -13.40
CA LEU A 355 14.69 -19.52 -12.56
C LEU A 355 15.30 -19.64 -11.15
N HIS A 356 16.17 -18.70 -10.80
CA HIS A 356 16.74 -18.57 -9.46
C HIS A 356 15.91 -17.58 -8.63
N LEU A 357 15.51 -17.99 -7.42
CA LEU A 357 14.79 -17.15 -6.47
C LEU A 357 15.68 -16.93 -5.24
N ILE A 358 16.07 -15.67 -4.97
CA ILE A 358 16.96 -15.29 -3.87
C ILE A 358 16.19 -14.42 -2.86
N GLY A 359 16.23 -14.74 -1.57
CA GLY A 359 15.54 -13.93 -0.56
C GLY A 359 15.44 -14.55 0.83
N LEU A 360 14.86 -13.78 1.74
CA LEU A 360 14.64 -14.13 3.14
C LEU A 360 13.54 -15.19 3.26
N LEU A 361 13.79 -16.26 4.02
CA LEU A 361 12.88 -17.39 4.21
C LEU A 361 12.28 -17.37 5.62
N SER A 362 11.16 -16.66 5.78
CA SER A 362 10.32 -16.66 6.99
C SER A 362 8.89 -16.19 6.66
N ASP A 363 8.01 -16.20 7.64
CA ASP A 363 6.68 -15.55 7.60
C ASP A 363 6.69 -14.13 8.21
N GLY A 364 7.85 -13.58 8.56
CA GLY A 364 7.99 -12.35 9.35
C GLY A 364 7.47 -11.07 8.69
N GLY A 365 7.36 -11.01 7.36
CA GLY A 365 6.65 -9.92 6.67
C GLY A 365 7.33 -8.56 6.63
N VAL A 366 8.58 -8.45 7.08
CA VAL A 366 9.35 -7.19 7.02
C VAL A 366 10.09 -7.02 5.69
N HIS A 367 10.71 -8.10 5.15
CA HIS A 367 11.41 -8.05 3.85
C HIS A 367 10.82 -8.98 2.77
N SER A 368 10.22 -10.10 3.18
CA SER A 368 9.58 -11.11 2.33
C SER A 368 8.54 -11.87 3.16
N ARG A 369 7.76 -12.76 2.52
CA ARG A 369 6.93 -13.76 3.20
C ARG A 369 6.98 -15.10 2.46
N LEU A 370 6.97 -16.22 3.20
CA LEU A 370 6.98 -17.57 2.62
C LEU A 370 5.76 -17.84 1.74
N ASP A 371 4.57 -17.35 2.09
CA ASP A 371 3.37 -17.51 1.27
C ASP A 371 3.47 -16.76 -0.08
N GLN A 372 4.12 -15.60 -0.11
CA GLN A 372 4.43 -14.89 -1.35
C GLN A 372 5.41 -15.70 -2.22
N LEU A 373 6.43 -16.32 -1.62
CA LEU A 373 7.35 -17.22 -2.32
C LEU A 373 6.62 -18.47 -2.86
N GLN A 374 5.73 -19.08 -2.08
CA GLN A 374 4.91 -20.22 -2.51
C GLN A 374 4.02 -19.88 -3.72
N LEU A 375 3.38 -18.70 -3.70
CA LEU A 375 2.60 -18.21 -4.82
C LEU A 375 3.48 -17.94 -6.06
N LEU A 376 4.64 -17.29 -5.89
CA LEU A 376 5.59 -17.03 -6.98
C LEU A 376 6.13 -18.34 -7.60
N LEU A 377 6.48 -19.33 -6.77
CA LEU A 377 6.89 -20.68 -7.19
C LEU A 377 5.80 -21.36 -8.03
N LYS A 378 4.57 -21.40 -7.50
CA LYS A 378 3.40 -21.97 -8.20
C LYS A 378 3.18 -21.27 -9.54
N GLY A 379 3.01 -19.95 -9.54
CA GLY A 379 2.70 -19.17 -10.74
C GLY A 379 3.81 -19.19 -11.79
N SER A 380 5.08 -19.24 -11.38
CA SER A 380 6.22 -19.40 -12.30
C SER A 380 6.20 -20.77 -12.98
N SER A 381 5.94 -21.85 -12.23
CA SER A 381 5.81 -23.20 -12.79
C SER A 381 4.64 -23.32 -13.77
N GLU A 382 3.47 -22.75 -13.42
CA GLU A 382 2.28 -22.72 -14.27
C GLU A 382 2.47 -21.86 -15.53
N ASN A 383 3.42 -20.91 -15.50
CA ASN A 383 3.82 -20.09 -16.64
C ASN A 383 5.03 -20.63 -17.43
N GLY A 384 5.49 -21.84 -17.13
CA GLY A 384 6.45 -22.58 -17.95
C GLY A 384 7.87 -22.70 -17.40
N ALA A 385 8.16 -22.27 -16.16
CA ALA A 385 9.47 -22.48 -15.54
C ALA A 385 9.72 -23.98 -15.28
N LYS A 386 10.58 -24.61 -16.09
CA LYS A 386 10.89 -26.06 -16.02
C LYS A 386 11.94 -26.41 -14.96
N ARG A 387 12.81 -25.45 -14.64
CA ARG A 387 13.90 -25.60 -13.68
C ARG A 387 13.93 -24.40 -12.74
N ILE A 388 13.87 -24.67 -11.43
CA ILE A 388 13.80 -23.66 -10.37
C ILE A 388 14.87 -23.95 -9.31
N ARG A 389 15.56 -22.91 -8.85
CA ARG A 389 16.54 -22.98 -7.77
C ARG A 389 16.27 -21.89 -6.73
N VAL A 390 16.14 -22.27 -5.47
CA VAL A 390 15.91 -21.29 -4.38
C VAL A 390 17.19 -21.12 -3.56
N HIS A 391 17.59 -19.88 -3.33
CA HIS A 391 18.72 -19.49 -2.49
C HIS A 391 18.16 -18.83 -1.22
N ILE A 392 18.20 -19.58 -0.12
CA ILE A 392 17.46 -19.22 1.09
C ILE A 392 18.32 -18.43 2.07
N LEU A 393 17.82 -17.27 2.49
CA LEU A 393 18.46 -16.48 3.54
C LEU A 393 17.69 -16.72 4.85
N THR A 394 18.34 -17.30 5.85
CA THR A 394 17.69 -17.62 7.13
C THR A 394 17.51 -16.39 7.99
N ASP A 395 16.39 -16.33 8.70
CA ASP A 395 15.91 -15.12 9.38
C ASP A 395 16.37 -15.03 10.84
N GLY A 396 15.56 -15.49 11.80
CA GLY A 396 15.84 -15.36 13.24
C GLY A 396 15.94 -13.93 13.77
N ARG A 397 15.44 -12.93 13.01
CA ARG A 397 15.37 -11.53 13.41
C ARG A 397 13.93 -11.02 13.44
N ASP A 398 13.21 -11.22 12.35
CA ASP A 398 11.80 -10.81 12.23
C ASP A 398 10.85 -11.93 12.72
N VAL A 399 11.44 -13.10 13.00
CA VAL A 399 10.83 -14.31 13.58
C VAL A 399 11.76 -14.90 14.65
N LEU A 400 11.27 -15.87 15.43
CA LEU A 400 12.05 -16.55 16.47
C LEU A 400 13.29 -17.25 15.90
N ASP A 401 14.42 -17.13 16.60
CA ASP A 401 15.62 -17.92 16.30
C ASP A 401 15.38 -19.42 16.44
N GLY A 402 15.86 -20.19 15.48
CA GLY A 402 15.64 -21.63 15.34
C GLY A 402 14.41 -22.04 14.55
N SER A 403 13.58 -21.08 14.11
CA SER A 403 12.46 -21.34 13.22
C SER A 403 12.89 -21.71 11.80
N SER A 404 14.13 -21.38 11.39
CA SER A 404 14.69 -21.68 10.06
C SER A 404 14.45 -23.12 9.61
N VAL A 405 14.62 -24.09 10.51
CA VAL A 405 14.42 -25.52 10.24
C VAL A 405 13.01 -25.80 9.70
N GLY A 406 11.97 -25.26 10.35
CA GLY A 406 10.58 -25.48 9.95
C GLY A 406 10.22 -24.80 8.63
N PHE A 407 10.79 -23.62 8.36
CA PHE A 407 10.61 -22.95 7.07
C PHE A 407 11.30 -23.70 5.93
N VAL A 408 12.50 -24.26 6.15
CA VAL A 408 13.19 -25.10 5.16
C VAL A 408 12.42 -26.40 4.90
N GLU A 409 11.91 -27.06 5.95
CA GLU A 409 11.07 -28.26 5.82
C GLU A 409 9.77 -27.98 5.05
N THR A 410 9.14 -26.82 5.28
CA THR A 410 7.95 -26.38 4.52
C THR A 410 8.30 -26.16 3.05
N LEU A 411 9.35 -25.39 2.76
CA LEU A 411 9.77 -25.11 1.39
C LEU A 411 10.18 -26.38 0.62
N GLU A 412 10.83 -27.36 1.25
CA GLU A 412 11.15 -28.63 0.60
C GLU A 412 9.88 -29.44 0.25
N SER A 413 8.81 -29.33 1.04
CA SER A 413 7.50 -29.91 0.72
C SER A 413 6.84 -29.21 -0.48
N ASP A 414 6.94 -27.89 -0.57
CA ASP A 414 6.44 -27.13 -1.72
C ASP A 414 7.20 -27.49 -3.00
N LEU A 415 8.53 -27.57 -2.92
CA LEU A 415 9.39 -27.97 -4.03
C LEU A 415 9.16 -29.44 -4.41
N ALA A 416 8.87 -30.34 -3.46
CA ALA A 416 8.45 -31.70 -3.76
C ALA A 416 7.16 -31.75 -4.59
N THR A 417 6.17 -30.92 -4.23
CA THR A 417 4.90 -30.79 -4.97
C THR A 417 5.11 -30.27 -6.41
N LEU A 418 6.17 -29.50 -6.66
CA LEU A 418 6.58 -29.10 -8.03
C LEU A 418 7.32 -30.24 -8.76
N ARG A 419 8.18 -30.99 -8.07
CA ARG A 419 8.87 -32.17 -8.63
C ARG A 419 7.89 -33.25 -9.08
N GLU A 420 6.81 -33.47 -8.34
CA GLU A 420 5.70 -34.36 -8.73
C GLU A 420 5.01 -33.94 -10.05
N LYS A 421 5.04 -32.65 -10.38
CA LYS A 421 4.54 -32.08 -11.65
C LYS A 421 5.59 -32.06 -12.77
N GLY A 422 6.77 -32.65 -12.54
CA GLY A 422 7.86 -32.73 -13.52
C GLY A 422 8.78 -31.51 -13.58
N ILE A 423 8.73 -30.62 -12.59
CA ILE A 423 9.61 -29.44 -12.50
C ILE A 423 10.90 -29.80 -11.73
N ASP A 424 12.08 -29.50 -12.29
CA ASP A 424 13.34 -29.63 -11.54
C ASP A 424 13.47 -28.46 -10.54
N ALA A 425 12.83 -28.59 -9.37
CA ALA A 425 12.76 -27.57 -8.32
C ALA A 425 13.54 -28.00 -7.06
N GLN A 426 14.54 -27.23 -6.63
CA GLN A 426 15.43 -27.56 -5.50
C GLN A 426 15.95 -26.30 -4.76
N ILE A 427 16.32 -26.44 -3.49
CA ILE A 427 17.14 -25.42 -2.79
C ILE A 427 18.60 -25.59 -3.25
N ALA A 428 19.26 -24.50 -3.63
CA ALA A 428 20.61 -24.51 -4.21
C ALA A 428 21.70 -24.09 -3.23
N SER A 429 21.44 -23.07 -2.42
CA SER A 429 22.37 -22.55 -1.41
C SER A 429 21.61 -21.78 -0.34
N GLY A 430 22.31 -21.36 0.71
CA GLY A 430 21.74 -20.45 1.70
C GLY A 430 22.69 -20.03 2.80
N GLY A 431 22.13 -19.39 3.82
CA GLY A 431 22.82 -19.01 5.06
C GLY A 431 22.18 -17.78 5.71
N GLY A 432 22.77 -17.28 6.79
CA GLY A 432 22.19 -16.23 7.62
C GLY A 432 22.10 -14.88 6.93
N ARG A 433 20.93 -14.22 7.03
CA ARG A 433 20.67 -12.90 6.40
C ARG A 433 21.76 -11.87 6.69
N MET A 434 22.25 -11.78 7.93
CA MET A 434 23.24 -10.79 8.38
C MET A 434 24.68 -11.15 8.00
N TYR A 435 24.93 -12.36 7.52
CA TYR A 435 26.28 -12.85 7.22
C TYR A 435 26.50 -13.17 5.73
N VAL A 436 25.44 -13.47 4.97
CA VAL A 436 25.56 -14.03 3.61
C VAL A 436 25.04 -13.13 2.49
N THR A 437 24.07 -12.23 2.67
CA THR A 437 23.61 -11.40 1.51
C THR A 437 22.98 -10.07 1.90
N MET A 438 22.17 -10.05 2.96
CA MET A 438 21.29 -8.93 3.29
C MET A 438 21.99 -7.88 4.19
N ASP A 439 23.17 -7.43 3.80
CA ASP A 439 23.75 -6.18 4.32
C ASP A 439 23.07 -4.96 3.67
N ARG A 440 23.30 -3.76 4.20
CA ARG A 440 22.66 -2.52 3.74
C ARG A 440 23.56 -1.30 3.94
N TYR A 441 23.28 -0.24 3.17
CA TYR A 441 23.95 1.06 3.28
C TYR A 441 25.48 0.97 3.11
N GLU A 442 25.89 0.11 2.17
CA GLU A 442 27.28 -0.17 1.77
C GLU A 442 28.23 -0.44 2.94
N ASN A 443 27.73 -1.11 3.98
CA ASN A 443 28.41 -1.24 5.27
C ASN A 443 29.47 -2.36 5.29
N ASP A 444 29.15 -3.52 4.74
CA ASP A 444 30.07 -4.67 4.63
C ASP A 444 29.84 -5.44 3.31
N TRP A 445 30.63 -5.10 2.29
CA TRP A 445 30.60 -5.80 1.01
C TRP A 445 31.10 -7.26 1.08
N ASP A 446 31.82 -7.67 2.14
CA ASP A 446 32.19 -9.08 2.32
C ASP A 446 30.97 -9.95 2.66
N VAL A 447 29.89 -9.38 3.24
CA VAL A 447 28.59 -10.07 3.38
C VAL A 447 28.06 -10.44 2.01
N VAL A 448 27.97 -9.47 1.10
CA VAL A 448 27.44 -9.69 -0.25
C VAL A 448 28.34 -10.62 -1.05
N LYS A 449 29.67 -10.52 -0.89
CA LYS A 449 30.62 -11.44 -1.52
C LYS A 449 30.39 -12.90 -1.08
N ARG A 450 30.16 -13.17 0.21
CA ARG A 450 29.88 -14.55 0.69
C ARG A 450 28.62 -15.14 0.06
N GLY A 451 27.61 -14.31 -0.22
CA GLY A 451 26.41 -14.69 -0.96
C GLY A 451 26.69 -14.94 -2.42
N TRP A 452 27.42 -14.04 -3.06
CA TRP A 452 27.86 -14.17 -4.45
C TRP A 452 28.63 -15.47 -4.69
N ASP A 453 29.60 -15.77 -3.85
CA ASP A 453 30.39 -17.01 -3.91
C ASP A 453 29.46 -18.25 -3.83
N ALA A 454 28.52 -18.27 -2.88
CA ALA A 454 27.60 -19.41 -2.70
C ALA A 454 26.50 -19.52 -3.77
N GLN A 455 26.00 -18.40 -4.30
CA GLN A 455 24.85 -18.33 -5.20
C GLN A 455 25.28 -18.36 -6.67
N VAL A 456 26.26 -17.54 -7.05
CA VAL A 456 26.73 -17.39 -8.43
C VAL A 456 27.84 -18.38 -8.74
N LEU A 457 28.84 -18.52 -7.86
CA LEU A 457 29.96 -19.44 -8.12
C LEU A 457 29.64 -20.89 -7.71
N GLY A 458 28.71 -21.08 -6.76
CA GLY A 458 28.38 -22.39 -6.21
C GLY A 458 29.41 -22.89 -5.19
N GLU A 459 30.17 -21.96 -4.59
CA GLU A 459 31.26 -22.26 -3.67
C GLU A 459 30.98 -21.69 -2.28
N ALA A 460 31.07 -22.54 -1.26
CA ALA A 460 30.93 -22.16 0.14
C ALA A 460 31.75 -23.13 1.01
N PRO A 461 32.13 -22.74 2.25
CA PRO A 461 32.89 -23.59 3.16
C PRO A 461 32.15 -24.88 3.55
N TYR A 462 30.82 -24.86 3.51
CA TYR A 462 29.96 -25.99 3.86
C TYR A 462 29.20 -26.49 2.63
N LYS A 463 29.29 -27.79 2.36
CA LYS A 463 28.60 -28.46 1.25
C LYS A 463 27.74 -29.60 1.80
N PHE A 464 26.47 -29.66 1.44
CA PHE A 464 25.50 -30.64 1.93
C PHE A 464 24.68 -31.24 0.78
N ARG A 465 23.97 -32.35 1.02
CA ARG A 465 23.03 -32.95 0.05
C ARG A 465 21.56 -32.63 0.33
N SER A 466 21.26 -31.97 1.45
CA SER A 466 19.92 -31.51 1.82
C SER A 466 20.02 -30.17 2.54
N ALA A 467 19.11 -29.23 2.23
CA ALA A 467 19.03 -27.95 2.94
C ALA A 467 18.55 -28.11 4.39
N VAL A 468 17.66 -29.08 4.65
CA VAL A 468 17.20 -29.40 6.02
C VAL A 468 18.36 -29.96 6.85
N GLU A 469 19.20 -30.82 6.27
CA GLU A 469 20.43 -31.31 6.91
C GLU A 469 21.40 -30.15 7.17
N ALA A 470 21.63 -29.30 6.17
CA ALA A 470 22.52 -28.14 6.27
C ALA A 470 22.14 -27.24 7.44
N VAL A 471 20.89 -26.77 7.49
CA VAL A 471 20.42 -25.88 8.56
C VAL A 471 20.43 -26.59 9.91
N LYS A 472 20.06 -27.87 10.00
CA LYS A 472 20.15 -28.62 11.27
C LYS A 472 21.60 -28.74 11.76
N LYS A 473 22.57 -29.06 10.90
CA LYS A 473 23.98 -29.17 11.29
C LYS A 473 24.64 -27.83 11.62
N LEU A 474 24.41 -26.80 10.82
CA LEU A 474 24.96 -25.47 11.10
C LEU A 474 24.42 -24.88 12.41
N ARG A 475 23.24 -25.34 12.88
CA ARG A 475 22.67 -24.97 14.18
C ARG A 475 23.16 -25.79 15.37
N GLU A 476 23.95 -26.86 15.16
CA GLU A 476 24.62 -27.57 16.27
C GLU A 476 25.85 -26.82 16.79
N GLU A 477 26.38 -25.85 16.03
CA GLU A 477 27.53 -25.05 16.44
C GLU A 477 27.24 -24.22 17.70
N PRO A 478 28.17 -24.13 18.67
CA PRO A 478 27.96 -23.33 19.87
C PRO A 478 27.69 -21.85 19.56
N LYS A 479 26.53 -21.35 19.99
CA LYS A 479 26.01 -19.99 19.71
C LYS A 479 25.56 -19.76 18.26
N ALA A 480 25.28 -20.81 17.49
CA ALA A 480 24.60 -20.67 16.21
C ALA A 480 23.29 -19.89 16.36
N ASN A 481 23.01 -19.03 15.39
CA ASN A 481 21.82 -18.19 15.32
C ASN A 481 21.42 -18.05 13.83
N ASP A 482 20.13 -18.12 13.55
CA ASP A 482 19.60 -18.13 12.18
C ASP A 482 20.01 -16.89 11.37
N GLN A 483 20.28 -15.74 12.01
CA GLN A 483 20.75 -14.52 11.32
C GLN A 483 22.18 -14.65 10.77
N TYR A 484 23.00 -15.54 11.35
CA TYR A 484 24.45 -15.61 11.15
C TYR A 484 24.95 -17.00 10.73
N LEU A 485 24.06 -17.92 10.31
CA LEU A 485 24.50 -19.21 9.77
C LEU A 485 25.49 -18.99 8.61
N PRO A 486 26.60 -19.76 8.55
CA PRO A 486 27.59 -19.60 7.48
C PRO A 486 26.97 -19.95 6.12
N PRO A 487 27.55 -19.44 5.01
CA PRO A 487 27.10 -19.80 3.68
C PRO A 487 27.28 -21.30 3.45
N PHE A 488 26.28 -21.92 2.82
CA PHE A 488 26.32 -23.32 2.41
C PHE A 488 25.80 -23.50 0.99
N VAL A 489 26.25 -24.56 0.32
CA VAL A 489 25.77 -24.96 -1.01
C VAL A 489 25.27 -26.41 -1.00
N ILE A 490 24.23 -26.67 -1.78
CA ILE A 490 23.71 -28.01 -2.01
C ILE A 490 24.43 -28.62 -3.21
N VAL A 491 24.92 -29.85 -3.03
CA VAL A 491 25.69 -30.58 -4.04
C VAL A 491 25.02 -31.91 -4.41
N ASP A 492 25.26 -32.34 -5.65
CA ASP A 492 24.81 -33.64 -6.15
C ASP A 492 25.67 -34.80 -5.62
N GLU A 493 25.41 -36.01 -6.13
CA GLU A 493 26.17 -37.21 -5.75
C GLU A 493 27.67 -37.10 -6.09
N SER A 494 28.03 -36.36 -7.15
CA SER A 494 29.40 -36.12 -7.59
C SER A 494 30.11 -34.99 -6.81
N GLY A 495 29.39 -34.27 -5.95
CA GLY A 495 29.91 -33.13 -5.19
C GLY A 495 29.85 -31.79 -5.95
N LYS A 496 29.17 -31.73 -7.09
CA LYS A 496 28.98 -30.50 -7.88
C LYS A 496 27.75 -29.73 -7.37
N ALA A 497 27.84 -28.41 -7.29
CA ALA A 497 26.72 -27.56 -6.86
C ALA A 497 25.48 -27.74 -7.77
N VAL A 498 24.31 -27.93 -7.17
CA VAL A 498 23.07 -28.27 -7.91
C VAL A 498 22.45 -27.09 -8.67
N GLY A 499 22.88 -25.85 -8.37
CA GLY A 499 22.33 -24.63 -8.96
C GLY A 499 23.16 -23.37 -8.75
N PRO A 500 24.44 -23.32 -9.19
CA PRO A 500 25.13 -22.05 -9.39
C PRO A 500 24.44 -21.27 -10.52
N ILE A 501 24.36 -19.94 -10.39
CA ILE A 501 23.82 -19.06 -11.44
C ILE A 501 24.80 -18.97 -12.62
N VAL A 502 24.31 -19.18 -13.85
CA VAL A 502 25.11 -19.18 -15.09
C VAL A 502 24.47 -18.35 -16.20
N ASP A 503 25.16 -18.21 -17.34
CA ASP A 503 24.67 -17.48 -18.51
C ASP A 503 23.34 -18.04 -19.02
N GLY A 504 22.39 -17.16 -19.33
CA GLY A 504 21.05 -17.51 -19.81
C GLY A 504 20.00 -17.75 -18.71
N ASP A 505 20.41 -17.88 -17.44
CA ASP A 505 19.47 -18.01 -16.32
C ASP A 505 18.69 -16.70 -16.06
N ALA A 506 17.54 -16.83 -15.41
CA ALA A 506 16.81 -15.72 -14.80
C ALA A 506 17.01 -15.70 -13.29
N VAL A 507 17.13 -14.52 -12.70
CA VAL A 507 17.28 -14.33 -11.26
C VAL A 507 16.20 -13.36 -10.77
N VAL A 508 15.46 -13.76 -9.73
CA VAL A 508 14.53 -12.88 -9.02
C VAL A 508 14.96 -12.76 -7.57
N THR A 509 15.19 -11.53 -7.12
CA THR A 509 15.25 -11.25 -5.68
C THR A 509 13.83 -11.01 -5.17
N PHE A 510 13.28 -11.95 -4.40
CA PHE A 510 11.85 -11.95 -4.05
C PHE A 510 11.52 -11.11 -2.80
N ASN A 511 12.52 -10.54 -2.13
CA ASN A 511 12.30 -9.53 -1.09
C ASN A 511 11.68 -8.27 -1.71
N PHE A 512 10.66 -7.72 -1.05
CA PHE A 512 9.98 -6.47 -1.44
C PHE A 512 10.56 -5.23 -0.73
N ARG A 513 11.22 -5.38 0.42
CA ARG A 513 11.85 -4.27 1.13
C ARG A 513 13.28 -4.04 0.61
N ALA A 514 13.53 -2.82 0.16
CA ALA A 514 14.69 -2.45 -0.65
C ALA A 514 16.05 -2.43 0.09
N ASP A 515 16.09 -1.93 1.32
CA ASP A 515 17.33 -1.53 2.03
C ASP A 515 18.44 -2.60 2.02
N ARG A 516 18.05 -3.88 2.16
CA ARG A 516 18.94 -5.04 2.19
C ARG A 516 19.15 -5.76 0.85
N MET A 517 18.55 -5.25 -0.22
CA MET A 517 18.65 -5.85 -1.56
C MET A 517 19.44 -4.97 -2.54
N VAL A 518 19.54 -3.66 -2.31
CA VAL A 518 20.30 -2.74 -3.17
C VAL A 518 21.73 -3.23 -3.44
N MET A 519 22.46 -3.70 -2.43
CA MET A 519 23.87 -4.11 -2.61
C MET A 519 24.03 -5.37 -3.48
N ILE A 520 23.19 -6.40 -3.29
CA ILE A 520 23.21 -7.60 -4.15
C ILE A 520 22.66 -7.29 -5.55
N ALA A 521 21.68 -6.39 -5.67
CA ALA A 521 21.19 -5.90 -6.96
C ALA A 521 22.31 -5.20 -7.76
N LYS A 522 23.10 -4.32 -7.14
CA LYS A 522 24.29 -3.70 -7.77
C LYS A 522 25.26 -4.76 -8.30
N ALA A 523 25.55 -5.81 -7.52
CA ALA A 523 26.47 -6.88 -7.93
C ALA A 523 25.93 -7.72 -9.11
N LEU A 524 24.61 -7.95 -9.15
CA LEU A 524 23.90 -8.72 -10.20
C LEU A 524 23.66 -7.93 -11.49
N GLU A 525 23.59 -6.60 -11.44
CA GLU A 525 23.17 -5.77 -12.58
C GLU A 525 24.26 -4.89 -13.18
N TYR A 526 25.15 -4.30 -12.37
CA TYR A 526 26.12 -3.33 -12.89
C TYR A 526 27.28 -4.05 -13.60
N GLU A 527 27.53 -3.70 -14.86
CA GLU A 527 28.69 -4.24 -15.60
C GLU A 527 30.00 -3.74 -14.97
N ASP A 528 30.09 -2.44 -14.70
CA ASP A 528 31.18 -1.81 -13.94
C ASP A 528 30.93 -1.93 -12.43
N PHE A 529 31.64 -2.87 -11.79
CA PHE A 529 31.51 -3.16 -10.36
C PHE A 529 32.88 -3.40 -9.74
N ASP A 530 33.21 -2.64 -8.70
CA ASP A 530 34.54 -2.54 -8.09
C ASP A 530 34.60 -3.04 -6.63
N LYS A 531 33.46 -3.38 -6.01
CA LYS A 531 33.36 -3.62 -4.56
C LYS A 531 33.94 -4.95 -4.09
N PHE A 532 34.02 -5.94 -4.98
CA PHE A 532 34.80 -7.17 -4.80
C PHE A 532 35.04 -7.86 -6.16
N ASP A 533 36.04 -8.74 -6.25
CA ASP A 533 36.23 -9.59 -7.43
C ASP A 533 35.09 -10.63 -7.51
N ARG A 534 34.25 -10.49 -8.54
CA ARG A 534 33.12 -11.37 -8.84
C ARG A 534 33.55 -12.73 -9.38
N VAL A 535 34.78 -12.89 -9.90
CA VAL A 535 35.32 -14.07 -10.61
C VAL A 535 34.59 -14.42 -11.92
N ARG A 536 33.26 -14.50 -11.91
CA ARG A 536 32.37 -14.66 -13.07
C ARG A 536 31.17 -13.75 -12.91
N PHE A 537 30.91 -12.89 -13.90
CA PHE A 537 29.68 -12.10 -14.01
C PHE A 537 28.78 -12.72 -15.10
N PRO A 538 27.75 -13.51 -14.74
CA PRO A 538 26.97 -14.25 -15.73
C PRO A 538 25.97 -13.32 -16.46
N LYS A 539 25.72 -13.59 -17.75
CA LYS A 539 24.72 -12.88 -18.56
C LYS A 539 23.32 -13.43 -18.26
N ILE A 540 22.71 -12.87 -17.22
CA ILE A 540 21.42 -13.27 -16.66
C ILE A 540 20.30 -12.29 -16.97
N ARG A 541 19.06 -12.74 -16.76
CA ARG A 541 17.87 -11.88 -16.70
C ARG A 541 17.48 -11.63 -15.25
N TYR A 542 18.02 -10.54 -14.69
CA TYR A 542 17.74 -10.15 -13.31
C TYR A 542 16.47 -9.28 -13.17
N ALA A 543 15.66 -9.55 -12.15
CA ALA A 543 14.56 -8.69 -11.73
C ALA A 543 14.37 -8.68 -10.20
N GLY A 544 13.85 -7.59 -9.65
CA GLY A 544 13.39 -7.51 -8.26
C GLY A 544 11.91 -7.90 -8.11
N MET A 545 11.45 -8.15 -6.88
CA MET A 545 10.01 -8.18 -6.61
C MET A 545 9.38 -6.81 -6.87
N LEU A 546 10.01 -5.76 -6.34
CA LEU A 546 9.76 -4.34 -6.60
C LEU A 546 11.04 -3.70 -7.14
N GLN A 547 10.94 -2.44 -7.59
CA GLN A 547 12.13 -1.59 -7.68
C GLN A 547 12.64 -1.32 -6.26
N TYR A 548 13.96 -1.33 -6.06
CA TYR A 548 14.58 -1.07 -4.75
C TYR A 548 15.05 0.37 -4.61
N ASP A 549 15.43 0.98 -5.71
CA ASP A 549 15.93 2.34 -5.77
C ASP A 549 15.47 2.96 -7.09
N GLY A 550 14.57 3.93 -7.01
CA GLY A 550 13.98 4.58 -8.18
C GLY A 550 14.98 5.46 -8.96
N GLU A 551 16.05 5.91 -8.30
CA GLU A 551 17.00 6.89 -8.81
C GLU A 551 18.16 6.22 -9.52
N LEU A 552 18.73 5.22 -8.86
CA LEU A 552 19.62 4.23 -9.48
C LEU A 552 18.87 3.38 -10.52
N LYS A 553 17.53 3.45 -10.56
CA LYS A 553 16.62 2.63 -11.36
C LYS A 553 16.93 1.13 -11.19
N LEU A 554 17.18 0.74 -9.95
CA LEU A 554 17.74 -0.55 -9.57
C LEU A 554 16.71 -1.39 -8.79
N PRO A 555 16.44 -2.64 -9.19
CA PRO A 555 16.76 -3.20 -10.50
C PRO A 555 15.99 -2.51 -11.62
N SER A 556 16.53 -2.52 -12.85
CA SER A 556 15.86 -1.92 -14.02
C SER A 556 14.64 -2.72 -14.49
N LYS A 557 14.44 -3.91 -13.92
CA LYS A 557 13.29 -4.80 -14.11
C LYS A 557 12.78 -5.28 -12.76
N TYR A 558 11.46 -5.29 -12.60
CA TYR A 558 10.80 -5.72 -11.38
C TYR A 558 9.45 -6.36 -11.69
N LEU A 559 9.02 -7.32 -10.88
CA LEU A 559 7.82 -8.12 -11.15
C LEU A 559 6.52 -7.39 -10.84
N VAL A 560 6.51 -6.54 -9.81
CA VAL A 560 5.34 -5.81 -9.35
C VAL A 560 5.57 -4.31 -9.57
N SER A 561 4.72 -3.69 -10.39
CA SER A 561 4.74 -2.24 -10.59
C SER A 561 4.04 -1.51 -9.44
N PRO A 562 4.43 -0.24 -9.15
CA PRO A 562 3.66 0.63 -8.27
C PRO A 562 2.17 0.70 -8.70
N PRO A 563 1.23 0.79 -7.76
CA PRO A 563 -0.19 0.84 -8.10
C PRO A 563 -0.53 2.21 -8.71
N GLU A 564 -1.42 2.24 -9.70
CA GLU A 564 -2.03 3.50 -10.13
C GLU A 564 -2.88 4.06 -8.98
N ILE A 565 -2.66 5.33 -8.66
CA ILE A 565 -3.38 6.07 -7.62
C ILE A 565 -4.34 7.04 -8.31
N GLU A 566 -5.63 6.74 -8.24
CA GLU A 566 -6.69 7.59 -8.77
C GLU A 566 -7.07 8.73 -7.82
N ARG A 567 -7.72 9.77 -8.36
CA ARG A 567 -8.29 10.89 -7.61
C ARG A 567 -7.20 11.69 -6.87
N THR A 568 -6.06 11.90 -7.52
CA THR A 568 -4.95 12.73 -7.01
C THR A 568 -5.29 14.21 -7.06
N SER A 569 -4.51 15.03 -6.35
CA SER A 569 -4.69 16.49 -6.32
C SER A 569 -4.59 17.08 -7.72
N GLY A 570 -3.65 16.62 -8.55
CA GLY A 570 -3.52 17.03 -9.94
C GLY A 570 -4.79 16.76 -10.75
N GLU A 571 -5.34 15.55 -10.66
CA GLU A 571 -6.55 15.13 -11.39
C GLU A 571 -7.77 15.98 -10.98
N TYR A 572 -7.99 16.18 -9.68
CA TYR A 572 -9.06 17.06 -9.19
C TYR A 572 -8.85 18.53 -9.60
N LEU A 573 -7.65 19.07 -9.48
CA LEU A 573 -7.34 20.47 -9.79
C LEU A 573 -7.57 20.77 -11.29
N VAL A 574 -7.10 19.89 -12.17
CA VAL A 574 -7.34 19.98 -13.63
C VAL A 574 -8.84 19.92 -13.94
N HIS A 575 -9.57 18.95 -13.39
CA HIS A 575 -11.03 18.88 -13.55
C HIS A 575 -11.80 20.09 -13.00
N ASN A 576 -11.18 20.91 -12.14
CA ASN A 576 -11.77 22.14 -11.61
C ASN A 576 -11.19 23.43 -12.22
N GLY A 577 -10.43 23.32 -13.30
CA GLY A 577 -9.98 24.45 -14.12
C GLY A 577 -8.66 25.08 -13.71
N VAL A 578 -7.88 24.42 -12.84
CA VAL A 578 -6.56 24.91 -12.38
C VAL A 578 -5.49 24.49 -13.38
N ARG A 579 -4.94 25.47 -14.11
CA ARG A 579 -3.86 25.24 -15.08
C ARG A 579 -2.55 25.04 -14.35
N THR A 580 -1.81 23.97 -14.65
CA THR A 580 -0.61 23.57 -13.89
C THR A 580 0.65 23.57 -14.75
N PHE A 581 1.68 24.26 -14.30
CA PHE A 581 3.05 24.07 -14.76
C PHE A 581 3.78 23.10 -13.82
N ALA A 582 4.53 22.14 -14.35
CA ALA A 582 5.40 21.27 -13.57
C ALA A 582 6.83 21.30 -14.15
N CYS A 583 7.86 21.50 -13.32
CA CYS A 583 9.25 21.51 -13.79
C CYS A 583 10.24 20.93 -12.79
N SER A 584 11.19 20.15 -13.30
CA SER A 584 12.42 19.77 -12.61
C SER A 584 13.44 19.31 -13.66
N GLU A 585 14.63 18.92 -13.23
CA GLU A 585 15.60 18.27 -14.12
C GLU A 585 15.39 16.75 -14.20
N THR A 586 15.99 16.10 -15.20
CA THR A 586 15.80 14.68 -15.56
C THR A 586 15.72 13.72 -14.37
N VAL A 587 16.55 13.89 -13.34
CA VAL A 587 16.58 13.00 -12.15
C VAL A 587 15.30 13.05 -11.30
N LYS A 588 14.60 14.20 -11.20
CA LYS A 588 13.35 14.31 -10.43
C LYS A 588 12.15 14.81 -11.27
N PHE A 589 12.29 14.90 -12.59
CA PHE A 589 11.17 15.17 -13.50
C PHE A 589 10.04 14.13 -13.37
N GLY A 590 10.38 12.85 -13.23
CA GLY A 590 9.42 11.78 -12.95
C GLY A 590 8.73 11.93 -11.59
N HIS A 591 9.45 12.44 -10.57
CA HIS A 591 8.89 12.67 -9.24
C HIS A 591 7.84 13.78 -9.24
N VAL A 592 8.14 14.93 -9.87
CA VAL A 592 7.20 16.06 -9.97
C VAL A 592 6.06 15.84 -10.98
N THR A 593 6.08 14.76 -11.76
CA THR A 593 5.05 14.39 -12.75
C THR A 593 4.41 13.03 -12.46
N PHE A 594 5.05 11.92 -12.86
CA PHE A 594 4.56 10.54 -12.73
C PHE A 594 4.18 10.16 -11.31
N PHE A 595 5.08 10.31 -10.34
CA PHE A 595 4.81 9.93 -8.94
C PHE A 595 3.81 10.90 -8.29
N TRP A 596 3.89 12.20 -8.55
CA TRP A 596 2.89 13.18 -8.09
C TRP A 596 1.48 12.88 -8.62
N ASN A 597 1.37 12.45 -9.88
CA ASN A 597 0.11 12.11 -10.52
C ASN A 597 -0.38 10.69 -10.19
N GLY A 598 0.25 10.01 -9.24
CA GLY A 598 -0.20 8.71 -8.76
C GLY A 598 0.26 7.56 -9.64
N ASN A 599 1.53 7.55 -10.02
CA ASN A 599 2.17 6.53 -10.86
C ASN A 599 1.54 6.46 -12.27
N ARG A 600 1.13 7.62 -12.80
CA ARG A 600 0.49 7.78 -14.11
C ARG A 600 1.33 8.70 -15.00
N SER A 601 1.72 8.20 -16.17
CA SER A 601 2.54 8.96 -17.12
C SER A 601 1.70 9.93 -17.95
N GLY A 602 2.27 11.10 -18.26
CA GLY A 602 1.61 12.14 -19.05
C GLY A 602 0.72 13.08 -18.21
N CYS A 603 0.11 14.03 -18.90
CA CYS A 603 -0.84 14.98 -18.32
C CYS A 603 -2.25 14.36 -18.24
N PHE A 604 -3.06 14.81 -17.27
CA PHE A 604 -4.49 14.56 -17.26
C PHE A 604 -5.20 15.36 -18.37
N ASP A 605 -4.78 16.61 -18.59
CA ASP A 605 -5.21 17.43 -19.73
C ASP A 605 -4.06 18.30 -20.26
N ALA A 606 -3.52 17.93 -21.43
CA ALA A 606 -2.43 18.64 -22.10
C ALA A 606 -2.78 20.05 -22.63
N THR A 607 -4.04 20.50 -22.51
CA THR A 607 -4.43 21.89 -22.77
C THR A 607 -4.36 22.76 -21.51
N MET A 608 -4.38 22.13 -20.33
CA MET A 608 -4.35 22.78 -19.01
C MET A 608 -3.00 22.62 -18.31
N GLU A 609 -2.21 21.63 -18.70
CA GLU A 609 -0.94 21.28 -18.08
C GLU A 609 0.25 21.42 -19.03
N GLU A 610 1.36 21.95 -18.51
CA GLU A 610 2.64 22.05 -19.24
C GLU A 610 3.76 21.54 -18.35
N TYR A 611 4.42 20.46 -18.78
CA TYR A 611 5.53 19.84 -18.05
C TYR A 611 6.85 20.15 -18.77
N VAL A 612 7.84 20.65 -18.03
CA VAL A 612 9.17 20.99 -18.55
C VAL A 612 10.22 20.13 -17.85
N GLU A 613 10.93 19.33 -18.64
CA GLU A 613 12.14 18.64 -18.22
C GLU A 613 13.36 19.49 -18.60
N ILE A 614 14.25 19.72 -17.64
CA ILE A 614 15.58 20.29 -17.89
C ILE A 614 16.61 19.14 -17.91
N PRO A 615 17.45 18.98 -18.94
CA PRO A 615 18.45 17.93 -18.95
C PRO A 615 19.43 18.06 -17.76
N SER A 616 19.49 17.03 -16.91
CA SER A 616 20.54 16.90 -15.88
C SER A 616 21.94 16.78 -16.52
N ASP A 617 22.98 17.16 -15.80
CA ASP A 617 24.35 16.97 -16.28
C ASP A 617 24.70 15.48 -16.37
N SER A 618 25.19 15.04 -17.54
CA SER A 618 25.44 13.63 -17.84
C SER A 618 26.93 13.28 -17.83
N GLY A 619 27.29 12.11 -17.30
CA GLY A 619 28.66 11.59 -17.32
C GLY A 619 29.56 12.11 -16.19
N ILE A 620 28.98 12.73 -15.17
CA ILE A 620 29.65 13.16 -13.93
C ILE A 620 28.82 12.73 -12.72
N THR A 621 29.43 12.65 -11.54
CA THR A 621 28.72 12.59 -10.26
C THR A 621 28.30 13.99 -9.83
N PHE A 622 27.16 14.13 -9.15
CA PHE A 622 26.57 15.45 -8.87
C PHE A 622 27.43 16.36 -7.97
N ASN A 623 28.32 15.81 -7.15
CA ASN A 623 29.28 16.60 -6.37
C ASN A 623 30.32 17.35 -7.24
N VAL A 624 30.50 16.97 -8.51
CA VAL A 624 31.34 17.72 -9.47
C VAL A 624 30.65 19.01 -9.94
N GLN A 625 29.32 19.05 -9.94
CA GLN A 625 28.49 20.22 -10.27
C GLN A 625 27.31 20.35 -9.29
N PRO A 626 27.57 20.65 -8.00
CA PRO A 626 26.55 20.56 -6.94
C PRO A 626 25.40 21.57 -7.07
N LYS A 627 25.57 22.59 -7.91
CA LYS A 627 24.49 23.53 -8.26
C LYS A 627 23.43 22.89 -9.17
N MET A 628 23.78 21.81 -9.88
CA MET A 628 22.93 21.09 -10.82
C MET A 628 22.13 22.07 -11.71
N LYS A 629 20.81 21.90 -11.83
CA LYS A 629 19.93 22.83 -12.57
C LYS A 629 19.03 23.69 -11.66
N ALA A 630 19.31 23.78 -10.35
CA ALA A 630 18.51 24.54 -9.36
C ALA A 630 18.04 25.91 -9.86
N LEU A 631 19.00 26.72 -10.33
CA LEU A 631 18.72 28.08 -10.79
C LEU A 631 17.93 28.07 -12.10
N GLU A 632 18.20 27.16 -13.03
CA GLU A 632 17.45 27.06 -14.29
C GLU A 632 15.98 26.64 -14.04
N ILE A 633 15.75 25.69 -13.13
CA ILE A 633 14.41 25.31 -12.66
C ILE A 633 13.69 26.52 -12.06
N ALA A 634 14.37 27.31 -11.23
CA ALA A 634 13.81 28.51 -10.63
C ALA A 634 13.52 29.62 -11.66
N GLU A 635 14.34 29.76 -12.71
CA GLU A 635 14.07 30.67 -13.81
C GLU A 635 12.84 30.26 -14.62
N LYS A 636 12.68 28.96 -14.94
CA LYS A 636 11.46 28.45 -15.58
C LYS A 636 10.22 28.67 -14.71
N ALA A 637 10.32 28.41 -13.42
CA ALA A 637 9.24 28.67 -12.46
C ALA A 637 8.87 30.16 -12.39
N ARG A 638 9.87 31.05 -12.26
CA ARG A 638 9.70 32.52 -12.30
C ARG A 638 8.96 32.95 -13.56
N ASP A 639 9.40 32.49 -14.73
CA ASP A 639 8.83 32.88 -16.02
C ASP A 639 7.38 32.37 -16.16
N ALA A 640 7.09 31.15 -15.69
CA ALA A 640 5.73 30.61 -15.64
C ALA A 640 4.80 31.40 -14.69
N ILE A 641 5.29 31.81 -13.52
CA ILE A 641 4.58 32.64 -12.53
C ILE A 641 4.29 34.02 -13.12
N LEU A 642 5.32 34.73 -13.60
CA LEU A 642 5.20 36.09 -14.13
C LEU A 642 4.33 36.13 -15.40
N GLY A 643 4.35 35.07 -16.21
CA GLY A 643 3.50 34.92 -17.39
C GLY A 643 2.00 34.76 -17.10
N ARG A 644 1.61 34.41 -15.85
CA ARG A 644 0.20 34.24 -15.41
C ARG A 644 -0.66 33.29 -16.28
N LYS A 645 0.00 32.42 -17.06
CA LYS A 645 -0.64 31.35 -17.85
C LYS A 645 -1.15 30.22 -16.95
N PHE A 646 -0.54 30.03 -15.78
CA PHE A 646 -0.80 28.93 -14.87
C PHE A 646 -1.31 29.44 -13.52
N ASP A 647 -2.21 28.66 -12.94
CA ASP A 647 -2.77 28.87 -11.61
C ASP A 647 -1.94 28.12 -10.55
N GLN A 648 -1.33 26.99 -10.93
CA GLN A 648 -0.34 26.28 -10.12
C GLN A 648 1.02 26.20 -10.83
N VAL A 649 2.11 26.43 -10.10
CA VAL A 649 3.48 26.24 -10.56
C VAL A 649 4.20 25.31 -9.58
N ARG A 650 4.35 24.04 -9.97
CA ARG A 650 4.95 22.99 -9.14
C ARG A 650 6.38 22.71 -9.59
N VAL A 651 7.34 22.73 -8.68
CA VAL A 651 8.73 22.36 -9.00
C VAL A 651 9.38 21.50 -7.93
N ASN A 652 10.37 20.71 -8.36
CA ASN A 652 11.29 19.97 -7.49
C ASN A 652 12.72 20.48 -7.75
N LEU A 653 13.45 20.75 -6.66
CA LEU A 653 14.87 21.14 -6.63
C LEU A 653 15.69 19.96 -6.08
N PRO A 654 16.40 19.17 -6.92
CA PRO A 654 16.99 17.88 -6.50
C PRO A 654 18.25 17.97 -5.62
N ASN A 655 18.76 19.18 -5.40
CA ASN A 655 20.15 19.41 -5.02
C ASN A 655 20.57 18.82 -3.68
N GLY A 656 19.72 18.94 -2.64
CA GLY A 656 20.04 18.43 -1.31
C GLY A 656 20.24 16.92 -1.36
N ASP A 657 19.31 16.24 -1.99
CA ASP A 657 19.29 14.79 -2.14
C ASP A 657 20.39 14.23 -3.06
N MET A 658 20.39 14.64 -4.33
CA MET A 658 21.25 14.03 -5.36
C MET A 658 22.74 14.27 -5.10
N VAL A 659 23.09 15.35 -4.38
CA VAL A 659 24.46 15.61 -3.92
C VAL A 659 24.71 14.94 -2.56
N GLY A 660 23.73 14.91 -1.65
CA GLY A 660 23.79 14.17 -0.39
C GLY A 660 24.11 12.68 -0.59
N HIS A 661 23.52 12.06 -1.61
CA HIS A 661 23.83 10.69 -2.03
C HIS A 661 25.31 10.42 -2.41
N THR A 662 26.09 11.46 -2.74
CA THR A 662 27.53 11.30 -2.99
C THR A 662 28.36 11.20 -1.72
N GLY A 663 27.82 11.62 -0.57
CA GLY A 663 28.54 11.70 0.69
C GLY A 663 29.53 12.86 0.81
N ASP A 664 29.57 13.75 -0.18
CA ASP A 664 30.49 14.88 -0.25
C ASP A 664 29.91 16.09 0.51
N ILE A 665 30.37 16.30 1.74
CA ILE A 665 29.88 17.36 2.65
C ILE A 665 30.07 18.75 2.03
N GLU A 666 31.25 19.06 1.49
CA GLU A 666 31.53 20.39 0.93
C GLU A 666 30.66 20.67 -0.31
N ALA A 667 30.50 19.68 -1.19
CA ALA A 667 29.61 19.80 -2.33
C ALA A 667 28.13 19.92 -1.90
N THR A 668 27.69 19.16 -0.89
CA THR A 668 26.30 19.21 -0.39
C THR A 668 25.97 20.57 0.24
N VAL A 669 26.91 21.21 0.95
CA VAL A 669 26.77 22.60 1.42
C VAL A 669 26.56 23.58 0.26
N VAL A 670 27.28 23.41 -0.85
CA VAL A 670 27.08 24.24 -2.07
C VAL A 670 25.72 23.95 -2.72
N ALA A 671 25.27 22.70 -2.68
CA ALA A 671 23.98 22.25 -3.21
C ALA A 671 22.80 22.87 -2.43
N CYS A 672 22.84 22.81 -1.10
CA CYS A 672 21.85 23.44 -0.22
C CYS A 672 21.76 24.96 -0.44
N LYS A 673 22.91 25.63 -0.60
CA LYS A 673 22.95 27.06 -0.92
C LYS A 673 22.31 27.37 -2.29
N ALA A 674 22.58 26.57 -3.32
CA ALA A 674 21.98 26.76 -4.64
C ALA A 674 20.46 26.56 -4.62
N ALA A 675 19.96 25.64 -3.79
CA ALA A 675 18.54 25.43 -3.59
C ALA A 675 17.86 26.61 -2.84
N ASP A 676 18.52 27.23 -1.84
CA ASP A 676 18.01 28.46 -1.20
C ASP A 676 17.94 29.64 -2.18
N GLU A 677 18.99 29.84 -2.99
CA GLU A 677 19.03 30.85 -4.07
C GLU A 677 17.89 30.62 -5.10
N ALA A 678 17.60 29.36 -5.43
CA ALA A 678 16.49 28.96 -6.30
C ALA A 678 15.10 29.24 -5.66
N VAL A 679 14.89 28.89 -4.39
CA VAL A 679 13.66 29.23 -3.65
C VAL A 679 13.43 30.73 -3.67
N LYS A 680 14.47 31.53 -3.42
CA LYS A 680 14.36 33.00 -3.43
C LYS A 680 13.81 33.55 -4.74
N ILE A 681 14.34 33.09 -5.88
CA ILE A 681 13.89 33.53 -7.21
C ILE A 681 12.38 33.25 -7.41
N ILE A 682 11.90 32.10 -6.93
CA ILE A 682 10.49 31.71 -7.01
C ILE A 682 9.62 32.58 -6.08
N LEU A 683 10.06 32.83 -4.85
CA LEU A 683 9.31 33.64 -3.89
C LEU A 683 9.24 35.12 -4.29
N ASP A 684 10.32 35.67 -4.83
CA ASP A 684 10.34 37.02 -5.39
C ASP A 684 9.39 37.15 -6.60
N ALA A 685 9.17 36.08 -7.38
CA ALA A 685 8.18 36.05 -8.46
C ALA A 685 6.74 36.00 -7.91
N ILE A 686 6.48 35.16 -6.90
CA ILE A 686 5.20 35.08 -6.20
C ILE A 686 4.81 36.43 -5.58
N GLN A 687 5.78 37.14 -4.99
CA GLN A 687 5.59 38.48 -4.44
C GLN A 687 5.10 39.48 -5.50
N GLN A 688 5.66 39.43 -6.72
CA GLN A 688 5.30 40.33 -7.82
C GLN A 688 3.90 40.09 -8.39
N VAL A 689 3.40 38.84 -8.36
CA VAL A 689 2.08 38.53 -8.94
C VAL A 689 0.91 38.60 -7.95
N GLY A 690 1.16 38.80 -6.66
CA GLY A 690 0.10 38.75 -5.65
C GLY A 690 -0.30 37.30 -5.31
N GLY A 691 0.64 36.35 -5.43
CA GLY A 691 0.39 34.91 -5.32
C GLY A 691 0.67 34.32 -3.94
N ILE A 692 0.62 32.99 -3.87
CA ILE A 692 0.86 32.17 -2.68
C ILE A 692 2.05 31.25 -2.94
N TYR A 693 2.86 30.95 -1.93
CA TYR A 693 3.83 29.86 -1.97
C TYR A 693 3.51 28.78 -0.93
N VAL A 694 3.90 27.56 -1.27
CA VAL A 694 4.05 26.41 -0.38
C VAL A 694 5.45 25.85 -0.65
N VAL A 695 6.34 25.91 0.34
CA VAL A 695 7.70 25.35 0.25
C VAL A 695 7.79 24.18 1.22
N THR A 696 8.21 23.01 0.76
CA THR A 696 8.35 21.80 1.59
C THR A 696 9.43 20.86 1.03
N ALA A 697 9.56 19.67 1.59
CA ALA A 697 10.38 18.58 1.04
C ALA A 697 9.58 17.26 1.06
N ASP A 698 10.13 16.23 0.46
CA ASP A 698 9.56 14.89 0.35
C ASP A 698 10.24 13.87 1.28
N HIS A 699 11.48 14.12 1.70
CA HIS A 699 12.19 13.44 2.79
C HIS A 699 13.46 14.23 3.19
N GLY A 700 14.21 13.71 4.17
CA GLY A 700 15.53 14.22 4.56
C GLY A 700 16.70 13.44 3.94
N ASN A 701 17.84 14.10 3.77
CA ASN A 701 19.13 13.58 3.30
C ASN A 701 20.26 14.51 3.78
N ALA A 702 20.28 15.75 3.29
CA ALA A 702 21.40 16.69 3.47
C ALA A 702 21.57 17.24 4.91
N GLU A 703 20.60 17.03 5.79
CA GLU A 703 20.69 17.41 7.20
C GLU A 703 21.52 16.46 8.07
N ASP A 704 21.95 15.29 7.58
CA ASP A 704 22.84 14.39 8.32
C ASP A 704 23.76 13.55 7.41
N MET A 705 24.95 14.08 7.07
CA MET A 705 25.91 13.42 6.17
C MET A 705 26.75 12.30 6.82
N VAL A 706 26.44 11.86 8.05
CA VAL A 706 27.26 10.89 8.80
C VAL A 706 26.42 9.82 9.49
N LYS A 707 26.91 8.58 9.53
CA LYS A 707 26.27 7.50 10.29
C LYS A 707 26.42 7.80 11.78
N ARG A 708 25.31 7.87 12.53
CA ARG A 708 25.34 8.17 13.98
C ARG A 708 25.13 6.95 14.85
N ASN A 709 25.75 6.96 16.03
CA ASN A 709 25.51 5.97 17.08
C ASN A 709 24.22 6.29 17.86
N LYS A 710 23.82 5.39 18.78
CA LYS A 710 22.61 5.59 19.62
C LYS A 710 22.65 6.82 20.55
N THR A 711 23.80 7.47 20.68
CA THR A 711 23.98 8.73 21.43
C THR A 711 24.09 9.97 20.53
N GLY A 712 23.82 9.84 19.21
CA GLY A 712 23.83 10.94 18.26
C GLY A 712 25.20 11.40 17.77
N GLN A 713 26.28 10.69 18.14
CA GLN A 713 27.64 11.03 17.71
C GLN A 713 27.99 10.30 16.40
N PRO A 714 28.82 10.91 15.52
CA PRO A 714 29.33 10.25 14.33
C PRO A 714 30.03 8.92 14.66
N GLN A 715 29.78 7.90 13.86
CA GLN A 715 30.43 6.60 13.95
C GLN A 715 31.78 6.66 13.25
N LEU A 716 32.78 5.97 13.81
CA LEU A 716 34.09 5.81 13.20
C LEU A 716 34.23 4.40 12.59
N ASP A 717 34.99 4.29 11.52
CA ASP A 717 35.41 3.02 10.92
C ASP A 717 36.54 2.36 11.75
N LYS A 718 37.06 1.22 11.27
CA LYS A 718 38.16 0.49 11.95
C LYS A 718 39.51 1.23 11.92
N ALA A 719 39.67 2.24 11.06
CA ALA A 719 40.86 3.08 10.95
C ALA A 719 40.73 4.41 11.71
N GLY A 720 39.54 4.72 12.24
CA GLY A 720 39.24 5.95 12.98
C GLY A 720 38.67 7.09 12.13
N ASN A 721 38.34 6.85 10.85
CA ASN A 721 37.70 7.83 9.99
C ASN A 721 36.20 7.88 10.24
N ILE A 722 35.56 9.03 9.97
CA ILE A 722 34.11 9.17 10.05
C ILE A 722 33.42 8.31 8.98
N GLN A 723 32.39 7.57 9.38
CA GLN A 723 31.53 6.85 8.45
C GLN A 723 30.49 7.80 7.85
N ILE A 724 30.64 8.12 6.58
CA ILE A 724 29.71 8.94 5.81
C ILE A 724 28.34 8.25 5.66
N LEU A 725 27.27 9.03 5.72
CA LEU A 725 25.93 8.62 5.32
C LEU A 725 25.68 9.08 3.87
N THR A 726 25.19 8.17 3.04
CA THR A 726 24.86 8.40 1.62
C THR A 726 23.41 8.02 1.31
N SER A 727 22.57 7.89 2.34
CA SER A 727 21.16 7.51 2.26
C SER A 727 20.29 8.58 2.88
N HIS A 728 19.00 8.56 2.56
CA HIS A 728 18.00 9.36 3.25
C HIS A 728 17.97 9.10 4.77
N THR A 729 17.26 9.97 5.48
CA THR A 729 17.14 9.93 6.94
C THR A 729 15.71 9.60 7.41
N LEU A 730 15.52 9.60 8.73
CA LEU A 730 14.20 9.55 9.39
C LEU A 730 13.73 10.95 9.85
N GLN A 731 14.38 12.03 9.40
CA GLN A 731 14.04 13.36 9.91
C GLN A 731 12.68 13.84 9.35
N PRO A 732 11.95 14.67 10.11
CA PRO A 732 10.81 15.39 9.57
C PRO A 732 11.28 16.47 8.59
N VAL A 733 10.38 16.93 7.73
CA VAL A 733 10.65 17.97 6.73
C VAL A 733 9.93 19.28 7.05
N PRO A 734 10.47 20.44 6.64
CA PRO A 734 9.77 21.71 6.78
C PRO A 734 8.56 21.78 5.85
N ILE A 735 7.55 22.55 6.25
CA ILE A 735 6.59 23.17 5.35
C ILE A 735 6.38 24.63 5.75
N ALA A 736 6.44 25.51 4.76
CA ALA A 736 6.21 26.95 4.89
C ALA A 736 5.14 27.42 3.90
N ILE A 737 4.25 28.31 4.34
CA ILE A 737 3.23 28.95 3.49
C ILE A 737 3.32 30.47 3.58
N GLY A 738 2.92 31.17 2.51
CA GLY A 738 2.95 32.63 2.53
C GLY A 738 2.72 33.27 1.17
N GLY A 739 3.22 34.49 1.02
CA GLY A 739 3.02 35.33 -0.15
C GLY A 739 1.85 36.31 0.00
N PRO A 740 1.83 37.39 -0.79
CA PRO A 740 0.84 38.48 -0.68
C PRO A 740 -0.57 38.09 -1.14
N GLY A 741 -0.73 36.92 -1.76
CA GLY A 741 -2.03 36.33 -2.09
C GLY A 741 -2.66 35.55 -0.95
N LEU A 742 -1.90 35.22 0.11
CA LEU A 742 -2.40 34.47 1.25
C LEU A 742 -3.41 35.32 2.04
N ALA A 743 -4.58 34.74 2.35
CA ALA A 743 -5.60 35.46 3.09
C ALA A 743 -5.14 35.78 4.53
N PRO A 744 -5.58 36.91 5.13
CA PRO A 744 -5.42 37.17 6.56
C PRO A 744 -5.98 36.02 7.42
N GLY A 745 -5.42 35.83 8.61
CA GLY A 745 -5.86 34.77 9.53
C GLY A 745 -5.48 33.33 9.14
N VAL A 746 -4.88 33.11 7.95
CA VAL A 746 -4.37 31.78 7.57
C VAL A 746 -3.09 31.46 8.33
N ARG A 747 -3.11 30.33 9.03
CA ARG A 747 -1.98 29.78 9.79
C ARG A 747 -2.06 28.25 9.82
N PHE A 748 -0.98 27.60 10.26
CA PHE A 748 -1.04 26.17 10.57
C PHE A 748 -1.87 25.89 11.83
N ARG A 749 -2.64 24.81 11.78
CA ARG A 749 -3.53 24.38 12.86
C ARG A 749 -2.81 23.46 13.86
N ASN A 750 -3.15 23.59 15.15
CA ASN A 750 -2.49 22.88 16.24
C ASN A 750 -3.12 21.51 16.57
N ASP A 751 -4.34 21.24 16.08
CA ASP A 751 -5.09 19.99 16.29
C ASP A 751 -4.74 18.89 15.27
N VAL A 752 -3.80 19.17 14.35
CA VAL A 752 -3.11 18.17 13.52
C VAL A 752 -1.61 18.22 13.87
N PRO A 753 -1.17 17.78 15.07
CA PRO A 753 0.22 17.88 15.50
C PRO A 753 1.15 16.95 14.68
N ASP A 754 0.66 15.75 14.33
CA ASP A 754 1.41 14.68 13.67
C ASP A 754 1.25 14.63 12.14
N GLY A 755 0.90 15.77 11.52
CA GLY A 755 0.68 15.85 10.07
C GLY A 755 1.89 15.36 9.26
N GLY A 756 1.61 14.67 8.15
CA GLY A 756 2.59 14.17 7.19
C GLY A 756 2.43 14.80 5.80
N LEU A 757 3.18 14.27 4.84
CA LEU A 757 3.17 14.74 3.43
C LEU A 757 1.77 14.70 2.79
N ALA A 758 0.95 13.69 3.12
CA ALA A 758 -0.41 13.56 2.58
C ALA A 758 -1.32 14.76 2.94
N ASN A 759 -1.13 15.39 4.10
CA ASN A 759 -1.88 16.58 4.51
C ASN A 759 -1.57 17.82 3.62
N VAL A 760 -0.44 17.82 2.91
CA VAL A 760 -0.02 18.93 2.03
C VAL A 760 -0.92 19.06 0.80
N ALA A 761 -1.42 17.94 0.24
CA ALA A 761 -2.33 17.97 -0.90
C ALA A 761 -3.62 18.75 -0.58
N ALA A 762 -4.27 18.43 0.54
CA ALA A 762 -5.45 19.14 1.02
C ALA A 762 -5.16 20.62 1.32
N THR A 763 -3.98 20.90 1.86
CA THR A 763 -3.49 22.28 2.11
C THR A 763 -3.39 23.07 0.80
N VAL A 764 -2.77 22.51 -0.24
CA VAL A 764 -2.66 23.14 -1.56
C VAL A 764 -4.04 23.37 -2.20
N MET A 765 -4.96 22.41 -2.10
CA MET A 765 -6.33 22.55 -2.63
C MET A 765 -7.11 23.67 -1.92
N ASN A 766 -6.96 23.82 -0.60
CA ASN A 766 -7.52 24.95 0.14
C ASN A 766 -6.93 26.30 -0.28
N LEU A 767 -5.62 26.37 -0.52
CA LEU A 767 -4.94 27.59 -0.99
C LEU A 767 -5.35 28.00 -2.42
N HIS A 768 -5.82 27.04 -3.24
CA HIS A 768 -6.51 27.33 -4.51
C HIS A 768 -7.97 27.78 -4.36
N GLY A 769 -8.51 27.79 -3.14
CA GLY A 769 -9.91 28.18 -2.86
C GLY A 769 -10.93 27.05 -3.04
N PHE A 770 -10.52 25.78 -2.85
CA PHE A 770 -11.40 24.62 -2.88
C PHE A 770 -11.42 23.87 -1.55
N GLU A 771 -12.56 23.28 -1.19
CA GLU A 771 -12.57 22.24 -0.15
C GLU A 771 -11.89 20.97 -0.68
N ALA A 772 -11.08 20.32 0.15
CA ALA A 772 -10.44 19.06 -0.20
C ALA A 772 -11.47 17.90 -0.12
N PRO A 773 -11.28 16.80 -0.91
CA PRO A 773 -12.13 15.63 -0.82
C PRO A 773 -12.19 15.05 0.60
N SER A 774 -13.35 14.51 1.00
CA SER A 774 -13.56 14.00 2.36
C SER A 774 -12.74 12.76 2.72
N ASP A 775 -12.12 12.09 1.73
CA ASP A 775 -11.22 10.97 1.92
C ASP A 775 -9.74 11.35 1.87
N TYR A 776 -9.41 12.64 1.80
CA TYR A 776 -8.04 13.13 1.96
C TYR A 776 -7.67 13.30 3.43
N GLU A 777 -6.38 13.23 3.72
CA GLU A 777 -5.82 13.63 5.01
C GLU A 777 -6.15 15.12 5.31
N PRO A 778 -6.44 15.48 6.58
CA PRO A 778 -6.86 16.84 6.92
C PRO A 778 -5.84 17.89 6.50
N THR A 779 -6.34 19.00 5.94
CA THR A 779 -5.55 20.21 5.66
C THR A 779 -4.76 20.67 6.88
N LEU A 780 -3.51 21.13 6.67
CA LEU A 780 -2.64 21.64 7.74
C LEU A 780 -3.03 23.04 8.18
N VAL A 781 -3.84 23.77 7.41
CA VAL A 781 -4.19 25.16 7.68
C VAL A 781 -5.56 25.32 8.32
N GLU A 782 -5.69 26.37 9.11
CA GLU A 782 -6.98 26.95 9.50
C GLU A 782 -7.04 28.42 9.09
N VAL A 783 -8.25 28.97 9.07
CA VAL A 783 -8.48 30.40 8.80
C VAL A 783 -9.20 30.99 9.99
N LEU A 784 -8.46 31.70 10.84
CA LEU A 784 -9.06 32.54 11.87
C LEU A 784 -9.83 33.68 11.21
N LEU A 785 -10.94 34.06 11.82
CA LEU A 785 -11.57 35.34 11.58
C LEU A 785 -11.02 36.29 12.64
N ASP A 786 -10.78 37.55 12.27
CA ASP A 786 -10.63 38.61 13.27
C ASP A 786 -12.03 38.84 13.89
N ASP A 787 -12.12 38.76 15.22
CA ASP A 787 -13.33 39.06 16.02
C ASP A 787 -13.61 40.58 16.11
#